data_AF-A0ABC8T852-F1
#
_entry.id   AF-A0ABC8T852-F1
#
_cell.length_a   1.000
_cell.length_b   1.000
_cell.length_c   1.000
_cell.angle_alpha   90.00
_cell.angle_beta   90.00
_cell.angle_gamma   90.00
#
_symmetry.space_group_name_H-M   'P 1'
#
loop_
_entity.id
_entity.type
_entity.pdbx_description
1 polymer ?
#
loop_
_entity_poly.entity_id
_entity_poly.type
_entity_poly.pdbx_seq_one_letter_code
_entity_poly.pdbx_strand_id
1 'polypeptide(L)'
;MNGHGGEEQTAFEIGFVVPKKAVEQEDEKYDCVEVLVDEFRKAGLIVDRVVGLNDEFIKLAAPLETLGKAAAELQLKKRTHIGVDLQFEWDGAEAFVRQPDGSLFSWCERFHSYQRIINGIVNKSKFVVTLKSNSKEVRWEPKEPLLRKLQSDGIVKEVFPLHDETKRKQLLRSWALKWRDFTNQPIDEICSYFGMKIATYFDFLGMYTRWMLFPAAFGLTLQLVDFRSMQFLVLPVFFISVISWAVLFLQFWKRQNSVLLARWQINYPVETEPGYKFLEMEWRSFQSPVELMRRWGMEKSKEKEVFQREEWFGHLMRFRNDAIVILSIICLQLPFELAYAHLYEAIRSGFMKFGLTAAYLFTIQYFTKIGGKISVKLVKYENNRSTEYRADSLVYKVFGLYFMQSYIGLFYHALLHRNFTTLRQVLIQRLIVSEVLENLMENSVPYLKYSYKKYKAVRKKRKDEKGSSAGKIQSMSRVEKEYLKPAYSASIGKELEDGLFDDFLELALQFGMIMMFACAFPLAFVFAALNNITEIRTDALKLLAMLKRPIPRAAATIGAWLNIFQFLIVMSICTNCLLLVCLYDEEGEWKISPGLAAILIMEHVLLLIKFGFSHMVPEEPAWVKAKRMRNATQAQDMCSKQLLRSISGG
;
A
#
# COMPACT_ATOMS: atom_id res chain seq x y z
N MET A 1 -36.08 -16.45 16.08
CA MET A 1 -35.78 -17.89 15.89
C MET A 1 -35.88 -18.20 14.41
N ASN A 2 -34.73 -18.39 13.77
CA ASN A 2 -34.51 -19.21 12.57
C ASN A 2 -33.00 -19.44 12.56
N GLY A 3 -32.61 -20.52 13.26
CA GLY A 3 -31.23 -20.97 13.31
C GLY A 3 -30.83 -21.51 11.94
N HIS A 4 -30.06 -20.73 11.21
CA HIS A 4 -29.12 -21.27 10.23
C HIS A 4 -27.76 -21.28 10.89
N GLY A 5 -27.46 -22.39 11.58
CA GLY A 5 -26.09 -22.83 11.75
C GLY A 5 -25.56 -23.19 10.36
N GLY A 6 -25.14 -22.17 9.60
CA GLY A 6 -24.32 -22.39 8.43
C GLY A 6 -22.96 -22.83 8.92
N GLU A 7 -22.62 -24.10 8.78
CA GLU A 7 -21.23 -24.52 8.76
C GLU A 7 -20.52 -23.62 7.75
N GLU A 8 -19.64 -22.73 8.24
CA GLU A 8 -18.77 -21.93 7.37
C GLU A 8 -18.05 -22.92 6.46
N GLN A 9 -18.44 -22.94 5.19
CA GLN A 9 -17.81 -23.78 4.17
C GLN A 9 -16.31 -23.47 4.21
N THR A 10 -15.49 -24.42 4.67
CA THR A 10 -14.06 -24.20 4.92
C THR A 10 -13.36 -23.86 3.62
N ALA A 11 -13.16 -22.57 3.36
CA ALA A 11 -12.50 -22.08 2.17
C ALA A 11 -10.99 -22.33 2.27
N PHE A 12 -10.37 -22.80 1.19
CA PHE A 12 -8.92 -22.90 1.11
C PHE A 12 -8.31 -21.51 0.89
N GLU A 13 -7.41 -21.11 1.77
CA GLU A 13 -6.92 -19.73 1.84
C GLU A 13 -5.43 -19.60 1.51
N ILE A 14 -4.65 -20.68 1.60
CA ILE A 14 -3.20 -20.66 1.34
C ILE A 14 -2.84 -21.77 0.35
N GLY A 15 -2.02 -21.42 -0.64
CA GLY A 15 -1.48 -22.33 -1.64
C GLY A 15 0.04 -22.48 -1.52
N PHE A 16 0.51 -23.71 -1.63
CA PHE A 16 1.93 -24.06 -1.72
C PHE A 16 2.22 -24.66 -3.08
N VAL A 17 3.38 -24.32 -3.62
CA VAL A 17 3.89 -24.90 -4.87
C VAL A 17 5.06 -25.82 -4.56
N VAL A 18 4.87 -27.10 -4.87
CA VAL A 18 5.87 -28.16 -4.65
C VAL A 18 6.18 -28.85 -5.98
N PRO A 19 7.38 -29.43 -6.16
CA PRO A 19 7.68 -30.23 -7.33
C PRO A 19 6.70 -31.40 -7.43
N LYS A 20 6.33 -31.75 -8.66
CA LYS A 20 5.49 -32.92 -8.91
C LYS A 20 6.24 -34.20 -8.53
N LYS A 21 5.56 -35.13 -7.85
CA LYS A 21 6.09 -36.47 -7.52
C LYS A 21 6.48 -37.22 -8.80
N ALA A 22 7.70 -37.75 -8.86
CA ALA A 22 8.11 -38.69 -9.90
C ALA A 22 7.51 -40.07 -9.59
N VAL A 23 7.04 -40.79 -10.61
CA VAL A 23 6.24 -42.02 -10.48
C VAL A 23 7.03 -43.21 -9.85
N GLU A 24 8.34 -43.08 -9.63
CA GLU A 24 9.24 -44.18 -9.27
C GLU A 24 9.94 -44.01 -7.89
N GLN A 25 9.23 -43.63 -6.82
CA GLN A 25 9.80 -43.67 -5.46
C GLN A 25 8.95 -44.53 -4.52
N GLU A 26 9.48 -45.71 -4.18
CA GLU A 26 8.86 -46.75 -3.34
C GLU A 26 8.83 -46.41 -1.83
N ASP A 27 9.59 -45.40 -1.38
CA ASP A 27 9.64 -44.98 0.03
C ASP A 27 8.77 -43.74 0.33
N GLU A 28 7.44 -43.92 0.42
CA GLU A 28 6.52 -42.81 0.73
C GLU A 28 6.75 -42.18 2.12
N LYS A 29 7.37 -42.92 3.05
CA LYS A 29 7.49 -42.52 4.46
C LYS A 29 8.51 -41.41 4.72
N TYR A 30 9.43 -41.15 3.79
CA TYR A 30 10.51 -40.16 3.95
C TYR A 30 10.49 -39.05 2.89
N ASP A 31 9.46 -39.00 2.05
CA ASP A 31 9.31 -37.91 1.08
C ASP A 31 9.03 -36.58 1.81
N CYS A 32 9.81 -35.55 1.49
CA CYS A 32 9.65 -34.22 2.06
C CYS A 32 8.22 -33.68 1.93
N VAL A 33 7.56 -33.96 0.80
CA VAL A 33 6.22 -33.43 0.51
C VAL A 33 5.15 -34.20 1.28
N GLU A 34 5.30 -35.51 1.45
CA GLU A 34 4.42 -36.33 2.31
C GLU A 34 4.56 -35.94 3.78
N VAL A 35 5.79 -35.84 4.28
CA VAL A 35 6.05 -35.42 5.66
C VAL A 35 5.47 -34.02 5.92
N LEU A 36 5.62 -33.09 4.99
CA LEU A 36 5.03 -31.76 5.12
C LEU A 36 3.49 -31.82 5.24
N VAL A 37 2.83 -32.63 4.41
CA VAL A 37 1.36 -32.77 4.43
C VAL A 37 0.89 -33.47 5.70
N ASP A 38 1.59 -34.49 6.16
CA ASP A 38 1.27 -35.18 7.40
C ASP A 38 1.46 -34.27 8.62
N GLU A 39 2.51 -33.45 8.65
CA GLU A 39 2.69 -32.46 9.71
C GLU A 39 1.60 -31.37 9.67
N PHE A 40 1.14 -30.94 8.49
CA PHE A 40 -0.01 -30.04 8.39
C PHE A 40 -1.29 -30.66 8.96
N ARG A 41 -1.56 -31.93 8.65
CA ARG A 41 -2.71 -32.66 9.21
C ARG A 41 -2.60 -32.82 10.72
N LYS A 42 -1.41 -33.15 11.24
CA LYS A 42 -1.14 -33.23 12.69
C LYS A 42 -1.31 -31.88 13.39
N ALA A 43 -1.03 -30.78 12.71
CA ALA A 43 -1.26 -29.42 13.20
C ALA A 43 -2.75 -28.99 13.17
N GLY A 44 -3.67 -29.87 12.73
CA GLY A 44 -5.10 -29.58 12.67
C GLY A 44 -5.52 -28.75 11.45
N LEU A 45 -4.72 -28.75 10.39
CA LEU A 45 -5.04 -28.10 9.12
C LEU A 45 -5.69 -29.08 8.14
N ILE A 46 -6.64 -28.59 7.35
CA ILE A 46 -7.28 -29.32 6.26
C ILE A 46 -6.43 -29.12 5.01
N VAL A 47 -5.98 -30.22 4.42
CA VAL A 47 -5.05 -30.24 3.29
C VAL A 47 -5.71 -30.86 2.07
N ASP A 48 -5.66 -30.17 0.94
CA ASP A 48 -6.10 -30.71 -0.36
C ASP A 48 -4.97 -30.60 -1.40
N ARG A 49 -4.76 -31.68 -2.16
CA ARG A 49 -3.68 -31.80 -3.14
C ARG A 49 -4.23 -31.70 -4.55
N VAL A 50 -3.60 -30.87 -5.38
CA VAL A 50 -3.97 -30.66 -6.77
C VAL A 50 -2.74 -30.80 -7.66
N VAL A 51 -2.74 -31.85 -8.47
CA VAL A 51 -1.69 -32.08 -9.46
C VAL A 51 -1.87 -31.10 -10.62
N GLY A 52 -0.85 -30.27 -10.87
CA GLY A 52 -0.80 -29.36 -12.01
C GLY A 52 -0.02 -29.93 -13.21
N LEU A 53 0.21 -29.10 -14.22
CA LEU A 53 0.95 -29.51 -15.42
C LEU A 53 2.42 -29.80 -15.10
N ASN A 54 3.10 -28.85 -14.46
CA ASN A 54 4.54 -28.93 -14.15
C ASN A 54 4.82 -29.16 -12.65
N ASP A 55 3.92 -28.66 -11.80
CA ASP A 55 4.09 -28.59 -10.35
C ASP A 55 2.85 -29.19 -9.67
N GLU A 56 3.01 -29.62 -8.43
CA GLU A 56 1.91 -30.01 -7.56
C GLU A 56 1.58 -28.86 -6.60
N PHE A 57 0.29 -28.70 -6.31
CA PHE A 57 -0.24 -27.61 -5.49
C PHE A 57 -0.90 -28.17 -4.25
N ILE A 58 -0.51 -27.67 -3.08
CA ILE A 58 -1.14 -28.01 -1.81
C ILE A 58 -1.97 -26.81 -1.36
N LYS A 59 -3.26 -27.03 -1.13
CA LYS A 59 -4.20 -26.05 -0.59
C LYS A 59 -4.41 -26.30 0.89
N LEU A 60 -4.33 -25.24 1.71
CA LEU A 60 -4.60 -25.29 3.13
C LEU A 60 -5.86 -24.51 3.51
N ALA A 61 -6.66 -25.12 4.37
CA ALA A 61 -7.73 -24.48 5.13
C ALA A 61 -7.54 -24.82 6.62
N ALA A 62 -8.07 -24.01 7.52
CA ALA A 62 -8.05 -24.26 8.94
C ALA A 62 -9.45 -24.13 9.54
N PRO A 63 -9.86 -25.07 10.42
CA PRO A 63 -11.02 -24.86 11.27
C PRO A 63 -10.86 -23.63 12.16
N LEU A 64 -11.99 -23.00 12.52
CA LEU A 64 -11.99 -21.80 13.36
C LEU A 64 -11.34 -22.05 14.73
N GLU A 65 -11.51 -23.24 15.31
CA GLU A 65 -10.88 -23.63 16.57
C GLU A 65 -9.34 -23.64 16.48
N THR A 66 -8.79 -24.24 15.42
CA THR A 66 -7.33 -24.29 15.20
C THR A 66 -6.75 -22.88 15.05
N LEU A 67 -7.45 -22.01 14.30
CA LEU A 67 -7.07 -20.60 14.18
C LEU A 67 -7.20 -19.86 15.50
N GLY A 68 -8.23 -20.15 16.29
CA GLY A 68 -8.45 -19.56 17.61
C GLY A 68 -7.35 -19.90 18.60
N LYS A 69 -6.92 -21.15 18.65
CA LYS A 69 -5.77 -21.58 19.48
C LYS A 69 -4.48 -20.87 19.07
N ALA A 70 -4.22 -20.79 17.76
CA ALA A 70 -3.05 -20.08 17.25
C ALA A 70 -3.10 -18.55 17.53
N ALA A 71 -4.29 -17.95 17.44
CA ALA A 71 -4.50 -16.55 17.80
C ALA A 71 -4.24 -16.28 19.30
N ALA A 72 -4.62 -17.21 20.17
CA ALA A 72 -4.33 -17.13 21.60
C ALA A 72 -2.83 -17.26 21.90
N GLU A 73 -2.12 -18.17 21.21
CA GLU A 73 -0.66 -18.28 21.29
C GLU A 73 0.08 -17.02 20.81
N LEU A 74 -0.46 -16.36 19.79
CA LEU A 74 0.03 -15.07 19.30
C LEU A 74 -0.27 -13.90 20.25
N GLN A 75 -1.01 -14.15 21.34
CA GLN A 75 -1.45 -13.14 22.30
C GLN A 75 -2.21 -11.98 21.64
N LEU A 76 -2.99 -12.27 20.60
CA LEU A 76 -3.73 -11.25 19.86
C LEU A 76 -4.71 -10.54 20.81
N LYS A 77 -4.67 -9.21 20.84
CA LYS A 77 -5.60 -8.41 21.67
C LYS A 77 -6.83 -8.07 20.85
N LYS A 78 -8.00 -8.54 21.29
CA LYS A 78 -9.29 -8.26 20.64
C LYS A 78 -10.22 -7.52 21.58
N ARG A 79 -11.09 -6.71 20.98
CA ARG A 79 -12.10 -5.96 21.72
C ARG A 79 -13.23 -6.87 22.16
N THR A 80 -13.62 -6.76 23.42
CA THR A 80 -14.80 -7.42 23.99
C THR A 80 -16.06 -6.58 23.79
N HIS A 81 -17.24 -7.19 23.92
CA HIS A 81 -18.52 -6.47 23.91
C HIS A 81 -18.63 -5.38 24.99
N ILE A 82 -17.80 -5.49 26.04
CA ILE A 82 -17.69 -4.55 27.15
C ILE A 82 -16.85 -3.31 26.76
N GLY A 83 -16.15 -3.33 25.62
CA GLY A 83 -15.35 -2.22 25.09
C GLY A 83 -13.88 -2.26 25.51
N VAL A 84 -13.45 -3.31 26.22
CA VAL A 84 -12.07 -3.51 26.68
C VAL A 84 -11.33 -4.44 25.73
N ASP A 85 -10.07 -4.10 25.44
CA ASP A 85 -9.18 -4.92 24.62
C ASP A 85 -8.46 -5.92 25.52
N LEU A 86 -8.83 -7.19 25.39
CA LEU A 86 -8.25 -8.28 26.16
C LEU A 86 -7.47 -9.22 25.24
N GLN A 87 -6.51 -9.93 25.82
CA GLN A 87 -5.86 -11.03 25.12
C GLN A 87 -6.92 -12.06 24.72
N PHE A 88 -6.85 -12.50 23.47
CA PHE A 88 -7.79 -13.44 22.93
C PHE A 88 -7.56 -14.82 23.52
N GLU A 89 -8.63 -15.43 24.02
CA GLU A 89 -8.66 -16.80 24.49
C GLU A 89 -9.82 -17.52 23.79
N TRP A 90 -9.57 -18.75 23.35
CA TRP A 90 -10.57 -19.52 22.59
C TRP A 90 -11.80 -19.85 23.43
N ASP A 91 -11.61 -20.25 24.70
CA ASP A 91 -12.70 -20.65 25.60
C ASP A 91 -13.66 -19.49 25.90
N GLY A 92 -13.23 -18.24 25.68
CA GLY A 92 -14.01 -17.01 25.81
C GLY A 92 -14.36 -16.33 24.48
N ALA A 93 -14.32 -17.04 23.35
CA ALA A 93 -14.47 -16.44 22.02
C ALA A 93 -15.76 -15.62 21.83
N GLU A 94 -16.85 -15.98 22.52
CA GLU A 94 -18.14 -15.28 22.47
C GLU A 94 -18.12 -13.90 23.12
N ALA A 95 -17.18 -13.64 24.03
CA ALA A 95 -17.05 -12.35 24.67
C ALA A 95 -16.46 -11.27 23.74
N PHE A 96 -15.83 -11.69 22.64
CA PHE A 96 -15.15 -10.81 21.69
C PHE A 96 -16.07 -10.34 20.57
N VAL A 97 -15.91 -9.07 20.19
CA VAL A 97 -16.70 -8.45 19.13
C VAL A 97 -16.30 -9.03 17.78
N ARG A 98 -17.31 -9.46 17.02
CA ARG A 98 -17.15 -9.92 15.64
C ARG A 98 -17.00 -8.75 14.67
N GLN A 99 -16.38 -9.04 13.54
CA GLN A 99 -16.24 -8.12 12.42
C GLN A 99 -17.60 -7.80 11.79
N PRO A 100 -17.70 -6.72 10.97
CA PRO A 100 -18.95 -6.38 10.28
C PRO A 100 -19.49 -7.49 9.37
N ASP A 101 -18.64 -8.37 8.85
CA ASP A 101 -19.02 -9.53 8.05
C ASP A 101 -19.45 -10.75 8.88
N GLY A 102 -19.47 -10.63 10.21
CA GLY A 102 -19.80 -11.70 11.16
C GLY A 102 -18.62 -12.62 11.53
N SER A 103 -17.46 -12.45 10.88
CA SER A 103 -16.27 -13.26 11.17
C SER A 103 -15.66 -12.88 12.52
N LEU A 104 -15.06 -13.86 13.20
CA LEU A 104 -14.34 -13.60 14.46
C LEU A 104 -12.98 -12.94 14.19
N PHE A 105 -12.32 -13.32 13.10
CA PHE A 105 -10.97 -12.87 12.75
C PHE A 105 -10.93 -12.20 11.37
N SER A 106 -10.27 -11.04 11.31
CA SER A 106 -9.90 -10.40 10.05
C SER A 106 -9.06 -11.31 9.19
N TRP A 107 -9.05 -11.06 7.88
CA TRP A 107 -8.12 -11.75 6.99
C TRP A 107 -6.65 -11.61 7.43
N CYS A 108 -6.26 -10.45 7.97
CA CYS A 108 -4.92 -10.23 8.50
C CYS A 108 -4.61 -11.15 9.72
N GLU A 109 -5.50 -11.19 10.71
CA GLU A 109 -5.34 -12.04 11.91
C GLU A 109 -5.32 -13.53 11.54
N ARG A 110 -6.18 -13.96 10.61
CA ARG A 110 -6.18 -15.34 10.11
C ARG A 110 -4.86 -15.67 9.42
N PHE A 111 -4.38 -14.78 8.55
CA PHE A 111 -3.11 -14.99 7.85
C PHE A 111 -1.92 -15.12 8.82
N HIS A 112 -1.82 -14.28 9.85
CA HIS A 112 -0.78 -14.40 10.87
C HIS A 112 -0.94 -15.70 11.68
N SER A 113 -2.17 -16.11 11.97
CA SER A 113 -2.45 -17.37 12.66
C SER A 113 -1.99 -18.58 11.84
N TYR A 114 -2.26 -18.59 10.52
CA TYR A 114 -1.70 -19.60 9.63
C TYR A 114 -0.16 -19.59 9.64
N GLN A 115 0.46 -18.41 9.50
CA GLN A 115 1.92 -18.30 9.53
C GLN A 115 2.50 -18.82 10.84
N ARG A 116 1.83 -18.56 11.97
CA ARG A 116 2.24 -19.08 13.29
C ARG A 116 2.16 -20.61 13.35
N ILE A 117 1.06 -21.19 12.88
CA ILE A 117 0.87 -22.65 12.84
C ILE A 117 1.95 -23.28 11.94
N ILE A 118 2.09 -22.78 10.72
CA ILE A 118 3.02 -23.31 9.72
C ILE A 118 4.49 -23.19 10.19
N ASN A 119 4.87 -22.05 10.76
CA ASN A 119 6.21 -21.85 11.32
C ASN A 119 6.42 -22.61 12.64
N GLY A 120 5.34 -22.98 13.34
CA GLY A 120 5.37 -23.80 14.54
C GLY A 120 5.65 -25.28 14.28
N ILE A 121 5.62 -25.72 13.01
CA ILE A 121 6.00 -27.07 12.61
C ILE A 121 7.52 -27.18 12.62
N VAL A 122 8.03 -27.66 13.75
CA VAL A 122 9.46 -27.84 14.01
C VAL A 122 9.79 -29.30 14.28
N ASN A 123 11.06 -29.67 14.07
CA ASN A 123 11.49 -31.03 14.39
C ASN A 123 11.44 -31.24 15.91
N LYS A 124 10.47 -32.04 16.36
CA LYS A 124 10.31 -32.42 17.78
C LYS A 124 11.27 -33.53 18.21
N SER A 125 11.92 -34.19 17.26
CA SER A 125 12.88 -35.26 17.52
C SER A 125 14.19 -34.68 18.05
N LYS A 126 14.87 -35.43 18.92
CA LYS A 126 16.23 -35.08 19.41
C LYS A 126 17.31 -35.30 18.35
N PHE A 127 16.98 -35.98 17.26
CA PHE A 127 17.89 -36.36 16.19
C PHE A 127 17.55 -35.63 14.88
N VAL A 128 18.57 -35.49 14.03
CA VAL A 128 18.42 -34.97 12.67
C VAL A 128 17.62 -35.99 11.85
N VAL A 129 16.53 -35.53 11.22
CA VAL A 129 15.72 -36.35 10.33
C VAL A 129 16.17 -36.08 8.90
N THR A 130 16.57 -37.13 8.17
CA THR A 130 16.91 -37.00 6.76
C THR A 130 15.65 -37.26 5.92
N LEU A 131 15.21 -36.24 5.20
CA LEU A 131 14.11 -36.30 4.25
C LEU A 131 14.66 -36.43 2.83
N LYS A 132 13.95 -37.14 1.95
CA LYS A 132 14.33 -37.30 0.55
C LYS A 132 13.36 -36.53 -0.34
N SER A 133 13.84 -35.88 -1.39
CA SER A 133 12.99 -35.31 -2.45
C SER A 133 13.74 -35.33 -3.78
N ASN A 134 13.24 -36.06 -4.78
CA ASN A 134 13.76 -36.10 -6.15
C ASN A 134 15.30 -36.10 -6.24
N SER A 135 15.95 -37.05 -5.54
CA SER A 135 17.40 -37.27 -5.48
C SER A 135 18.22 -36.32 -4.59
N LYS A 136 17.58 -35.37 -3.89
CA LYS A 136 18.21 -34.48 -2.91
C LYS A 136 17.86 -34.93 -1.48
N GLU A 137 18.87 -35.04 -0.63
CA GLU A 137 18.69 -35.28 0.80
C GLU A 137 18.61 -33.96 1.54
N VAL A 138 17.56 -33.78 2.34
CA VAL A 138 17.32 -32.62 3.18
C VAL A 138 17.48 -33.05 4.63
N ARG A 139 18.47 -32.48 5.32
CA ARG A 139 18.67 -32.69 6.75
C ARG A 139 17.81 -31.69 7.52
N TRP A 140 16.89 -32.19 8.34
CA TRP A 140 16.00 -31.38 9.16
C TRP A 140 16.49 -31.38 10.62
N GLU A 141 17.02 -30.24 11.06
CA GLU A 141 17.64 -30.13 12.38
C GLU A 141 16.61 -29.98 13.51
N PRO A 142 16.94 -30.42 14.75
CA PRO A 142 16.08 -30.23 15.92
C PRO A 142 15.68 -28.76 16.11
N LYS A 143 14.40 -28.50 16.38
CA LYS A 143 13.82 -27.15 16.54
C LYS A 143 13.83 -26.25 15.30
N GLU A 144 14.29 -26.74 14.14
CA GLU A 144 14.24 -25.97 12.90
C GLU A 144 12.82 -26.00 12.27
N PRO A 145 12.26 -24.87 11.81
CA PRO A 145 10.98 -24.83 11.11
C PRO A 145 11.04 -25.53 9.75
N LEU A 146 10.18 -26.54 9.54
CA LEU A 146 10.18 -27.37 8.32
C LEU A 146 10.00 -26.53 7.05
N LEU A 147 9.06 -25.58 7.06
CA LEU A 147 8.80 -24.75 5.88
C LEU A 147 10.03 -23.92 5.46
N ARG A 148 10.72 -23.30 6.42
CA ARG A 148 11.90 -22.46 6.12
C ARG A 148 12.99 -23.28 5.47
N LYS A 149 13.21 -24.51 5.97
CA LYS A 149 14.18 -25.44 5.41
C LYS A 149 13.80 -25.89 3.99
N LEU A 150 12.52 -26.23 3.76
CA LEU A 150 12.05 -26.62 2.44
C LEU A 150 12.08 -25.46 1.42
N GLN A 151 11.90 -24.21 1.87
CA GLN A 151 12.05 -23.02 1.04
C GLN A 151 13.52 -22.72 0.73
N SER A 152 14.43 -22.81 1.70
CA SER A 152 15.87 -22.60 1.48
C SER A 152 16.45 -23.63 0.51
N ASP A 153 15.97 -24.87 0.61
CA ASP A 153 16.45 -25.96 -0.23
C ASP A 153 15.76 -25.99 -1.61
N GLY A 154 14.80 -25.09 -1.86
CA GLY A 154 14.12 -24.89 -3.13
C GLY A 154 13.03 -25.91 -3.46
N ILE A 155 12.60 -26.71 -2.48
CA ILE A 155 11.53 -27.70 -2.64
C ILE A 155 10.18 -26.99 -2.66
N VAL A 156 9.91 -26.15 -1.66
CA VAL A 156 8.73 -25.26 -1.69
C VAL A 156 9.12 -24.01 -2.48
N LYS A 157 8.57 -23.86 -3.69
CA LYS A 157 8.91 -22.76 -4.61
C LYS A 157 8.31 -21.44 -4.17
N GLU A 158 7.04 -21.46 -3.77
CA GLU A 158 6.29 -20.28 -3.38
C GLU A 158 5.13 -20.67 -2.45
N VAL A 159 4.83 -19.79 -1.50
CA VAL A 159 3.62 -19.83 -0.67
C VAL A 159 2.86 -18.55 -0.92
N PHE A 160 1.58 -18.64 -1.27
CA PHE A 160 0.77 -17.47 -1.61
C PHE A 160 -0.67 -17.60 -1.13
N PRO A 161 -1.33 -16.47 -0.78
CA PRO A 161 -2.77 -16.47 -0.52
C PRO A 161 -3.58 -16.88 -1.74
N LEU A 162 -4.60 -17.70 -1.53
CA LEU A 162 -5.56 -18.10 -2.55
C LEU A 162 -6.80 -17.20 -2.51
N HIS A 163 -7.34 -16.92 -3.69
CA HIS A 163 -8.64 -16.29 -3.83
C HIS A 163 -9.77 -17.25 -3.43
N ASP A 164 -10.60 -16.83 -2.47
CA ASP A 164 -11.93 -17.43 -2.30
C ASP A 164 -12.83 -16.97 -3.44
N GLU A 165 -13.38 -17.95 -4.15
CA GLU A 165 -14.02 -17.80 -5.44
C GLU A 165 -15.48 -17.41 -5.37
N THR A 166 -16.12 -17.69 -4.24
CA THR A 166 -17.49 -17.24 -3.98
C THR A 166 -17.47 -15.74 -3.75
N LYS A 167 -16.67 -15.29 -2.76
CA LYS A 167 -16.46 -13.88 -2.42
C LYS A 167 -15.88 -13.08 -3.59
N ARG A 168 -14.91 -13.62 -4.33
CA ARG A 168 -14.32 -12.93 -5.50
C ARG A 168 -15.36 -12.64 -6.59
N LYS A 169 -16.23 -13.60 -6.91
CA LYS A 169 -17.28 -13.42 -7.93
C LYS A 169 -18.34 -12.43 -7.48
N GLN A 170 -18.68 -12.42 -6.19
CA GLN A 170 -19.57 -11.42 -5.61
C GLN A 170 -18.97 -10.03 -5.75
N LEU A 171 -17.73 -9.82 -5.31
CA LEU A 171 -17.01 -8.55 -5.43
C LEU A 171 -16.87 -8.09 -6.90
N LEU A 172 -16.59 -9.02 -7.81
CA LEU A 172 -16.51 -8.68 -9.23
C LEU A 172 -17.82 -8.07 -9.76
N ARG A 173 -18.97 -8.58 -9.31
CA ARG A 173 -20.30 -8.08 -9.72
C ARG A 173 -20.72 -6.82 -8.97
N SER A 174 -20.50 -6.76 -7.65
CA SER A 174 -20.95 -5.66 -6.80
C SER A 174 -20.07 -4.41 -6.92
N TRP A 175 -18.80 -4.57 -7.29
CA TRP A 175 -17.81 -3.51 -7.29
C TRP A 175 -17.18 -3.26 -8.66
N ALA A 176 -16.45 -4.23 -9.22
CA ALA A 176 -15.64 -3.98 -10.43
C ALA A 176 -16.46 -3.77 -11.71
N LEU A 177 -17.57 -4.52 -11.87
CA LEU A 177 -18.42 -4.44 -13.07
C LEU A 177 -19.59 -3.45 -12.92
N LYS A 178 -19.72 -2.78 -11.77
CA LYS A 178 -20.83 -1.88 -11.48
C LYS A 178 -20.57 -0.46 -12.00
N TRP A 179 -20.47 -0.31 -13.32
CA TRP A 179 -20.16 0.96 -14.00
C TRP A 179 -21.22 2.07 -13.82
N ARG A 180 -22.45 1.71 -13.41
CA ARG A 180 -23.53 2.68 -13.18
C ARG A 180 -23.34 3.53 -11.92
N ASP A 181 -22.61 3.02 -10.94
CA ASP A 181 -22.26 3.79 -9.75
C ASP A 181 -20.90 4.41 -10.01
N PHE A 182 -20.76 5.74 -9.90
CA PHE A 182 -19.47 6.38 -10.19
C PHE A 182 -18.49 6.32 -9.02
N THR A 183 -18.98 6.39 -7.77
CA THR A 183 -18.13 6.56 -6.58
C THR A 183 -18.43 5.60 -5.44
N ASN A 184 -19.59 4.93 -5.45
CA ASN A 184 -19.95 4.00 -4.39
C ASN A 184 -19.16 2.70 -4.51
N GLN A 185 -18.62 2.25 -3.37
CA GLN A 185 -17.77 1.08 -3.26
C GLN A 185 -18.09 0.29 -1.97
N PRO A 186 -18.09 -1.05 -2.00
CA PRO A 186 -18.36 -1.88 -0.82
C PRO A 186 -17.11 -2.03 0.06
N ILE A 187 -16.72 -0.96 0.76
CA ILE A 187 -15.44 -0.89 1.50
C ILE A 187 -15.31 -1.99 2.56
N ASP A 188 -16.39 -2.36 3.27
CA ASP A 188 -16.33 -3.42 4.28
C ASP A 188 -16.04 -4.81 3.66
N GLU A 189 -16.63 -5.11 2.50
CA GLU A 189 -16.37 -6.36 1.78
C GLU A 189 -14.93 -6.39 1.22
N ILE A 190 -14.44 -5.23 0.77
CA ILE A 190 -13.04 -5.07 0.33
C ILE A 190 -12.10 -5.30 1.52
N CYS A 191 -12.41 -4.73 2.70
CA CYS A 191 -11.63 -4.88 3.92
C CYS A 191 -11.58 -6.33 4.41
N SER A 192 -12.72 -7.04 4.41
CA SER A 192 -12.75 -8.44 4.83
C SER A 192 -12.00 -9.37 3.86
N TYR A 193 -11.98 -9.03 2.57
CA TYR A 193 -11.35 -9.86 1.53
C TYR A 193 -9.84 -9.58 1.33
N PHE A 194 -9.45 -8.32 1.17
CA PHE A 194 -8.07 -7.92 0.86
C PHE A 194 -7.28 -7.42 2.08
N GLY A 195 -7.99 -7.04 3.14
CA GLY A 195 -7.40 -6.43 4.32
C GLY A 195 -7.52 -4.91 4.32
N MET A 196 -7.08 -4.32 5.43
CA MET A 196 -7.42 -2.95 5.78
C MET A 196 -6.69 -1.90 4.94
N LYS A 197 -5.42 -2.15 4.61
CA LYS A 197 -4.61 -1.21 3.85
C LYS A 197 -5.18 -0.93 2.45
N ILE A 198 -5.58 -1.99 1.75
CA ILE A 198 -6.21 -1.91 0.42
C ILE A 198 -7.60 -1.25 0.52
N ALA A 199 -8.40 -1.59 1.54
CA ALA A 199 -9.69 -0.94 1.75
C ALA A 199 -9.56 0.57 2.04
N THR A 200 -8.53 0.97 2.78
CA THR A 200 -8.24 2.39 3.06
C THR A 200 -7.86 3.15 1.79
N TYR A 201 -7.09 2.52 0.88
CA TYR A 201 -6.81 3.09 -0.44
C TYR A 201 -8.07 3.33 -1.26
N PHE A 202 -8.96 2.33 -1.37
CA PHE A 202 -10.19 2.50 -2.14
C PHE A 202 -11.17 3.48 -1.51
N ASP A 203 -11.23 3.58 -0.18
CA ASP A 203 -12.04 4.63 0.47
C ASP A 203 -11.45 6.02 0.21
N PHE A 204 -10.12 6.16 0.25
CA PHE A 204 -9.43 7.40 -0.13
C PHE A 204 -9.74 7.79 -1.58
N LEU A 205 -9.54 6.87 -2.52
CA LEU A 205 -9.81 7.08 -3.94
C LEU A 205 -11.29 7.42 -4.19
N GLY A 206 -12.21 6.73 -3.52
CA GLY A 206 -13.64 6.98 -3.61
C GLY A 206 -14.04 8.36 -3.10
N MET A 207 -13.53 8.75 -1.93
CA MET A 207 -13.73 10.07 -1.35
C MET A 207 -13.11 11.16 -2.23
N TYR A 208 -11.87 10.97 -2.67
CA TYR A 208 -11.15 11.88 -3.57
C TYR A 208 -11.94 12.14 -4.84
N THR A 209 -12.38 11.07 -5.52
CA THR A 209 -13.18 11.16 -6.75
C THR A 209 -14.48 11.93 -6.53
N ARG A 210 -15.22 11.61 -5.45
CA ARG A 210 -16.49 12.28 -5.13
C ARG A 210 -16.30 13.77 -4.85
N TRP A 211 -15.26 14.12 -4.09
CA TRP A 211 -14.97 15.51 -3.76
C TRP A 211 -14.47 16.29 -4.98
N MET A 212 -13.72 15.64 -5.89
CA MET A 212 -13.18 16.27 -7.09
C MET A 212 -14.24 16.64 -8.14
N LEU A 213 -15.46 16.10 -8.03
CA LEU A 213 -16.58 16.54 -8.87
C LEU A 213 -16.91 18.03 -8.70
N PHE A 214 -16.67 18.62 -7.51
CA PHE A 214 -16.86 20.04 -7.28
C PHE A 214 -15.92 20.93 -8.11
N PRO A 215 -14.57 20.81 -7.99
CA PRO A 215 -13.66 21.61 -8.81
C PRO A 215 -13.76 21.26 -10.30
N ALA A 216 -14.13 20.02 -10.67
CA ALA A 216 -14.40 19.65 -12.06
C ALA A 216 -15.60 20.40 -12.63
N ALA A 217 -16.72 20.48 -11.89
CA ALA A 217 -17.89 21.25 -12.32
C ALA A 217 -17.56 22.74 -12.42
N PHE A 218 -16.83 23.29 -11.44
CA PHE A 218 -16.42 24.70 -11.49
C PHE A 218 -15.50 24.97 -12.69
N GLY A 219 -14.46 24.15 -12.89
CA GLY A 219 -13.56 24.25 -14.04
C GLY A 219 -14.29 24.16 -15.39
N LEU A 220 -15.32 23.31 -15.49
CA LEU A 220 -16.17 23.23 -16.69
C LEU A 220 -16.99 24.51 -16.90
N THR A 221 -17.56 25.09 -15.83
CA THR A 221 -18.32 26.36 -15.95
C THR A 221 -17.44 27.52 -16.41
N LEU A 222 -16.18 27.56 -16.00
CA LEU A 222 -15.21 28.56 -16.47
C LEU A 222 -14.95 28.47 -17.97
N GLN A 223 -15.01 27.27 -18.54
CA GLN A 223 -14.81 27.06 -19.96
C GLN A 223 -16.05 27.41 -20.79
N LEU A 224 -17.25 27.16 -20.24
CA LEU A 224 -18.51 27.31 -20.97
C LEU A 224 -19.07 28.75 -20.90
N VAL A 225 -18.75 29.49 -19.84
CA VAL A 225 -19.26 30.85 -19.62
C VAL A 225 -18.19 31.87 -19.98
N ASP A 226 -18.49 32.76 -20.92
CA ASP A 226 -17.62 33.88 -21.26
C ASP A 226 -17.80 35.01 -20.21
N PHE A 227 -16.81 35.14 -19.33
CA PHE A 227 -16.83 36.14 -18.26
C PHE A 227 -16.35 37.53 -18.69
N ARG A 228 -16.04 37.76 -19.98
CA ARG A 228 -15.66 39.06 -20.58
C ARG A 228 -14.79 39.95 -19.68
N SER A 229 -15.41 40.85 -18.91
CA SER A 229 -14.72 41.84 -18.08
C SER A 229 -14.24 41.30 -16.71
N MET A 230 -14.77 40.18 -16.22
CA MET A 230 -14.44 39.63 -14.89
C MET A 230 -13.44 38.48 -14.94
N GLN A 231 -12.93 38.13 -16.13
CA GLN A 231 -12.04 36.99 -16.32
C GLN A 231 -10.80 37.02 -15.41
N PHE A 232 -10.23 38.20 -15.18
CA PHE A 232 -9.09 38.40 -14.28
C PHE A 232 -9.41 38.12 -12.80
N LEU A 233 -10.66 38.33 -12.37
CA LEU A 233 -11.08 38.04 -10.99
C LEU A 233 -11.54 36.59 -10.81
N VAL A 234 -12.09 36.01 -11.88
CA VAL A 234 -12.66 34.66 -11.85
C VAL A 234 -11.57 33.60 -11.64
N LEU A 235 -10.37 33.77 -12.21
CA LEU A 235 -9.28 32.80 -12.08
C LEU A 235 -8.69 32.73 -10.64
N PRO A 236 -8.39 33.86 -9.95
CA PRO A 236 -8.06 33.84 -8.52
C PRO A 236 -9.16 33.27 -7.65
N VAL A 237 -10.44 33.58 -7.91
CA VAL A 237 -11.57 33.04 -7.14
C VAL A 237 -11.68 31.53 -7.30
N PHE A 238 -11.51 31.02 -8.53
CA PHE A 238 -11.41 29.59 -8.79
C PHE A 238 -10.27 28.96 -7.99
N PHE A 239 -9.08 29.56 -8.04
CA PHE A 239 -7.92 29.04 -7.33
C PHE A 239 -8.10 29.02 -5.81
N ILE A 240 -8.62 30.10 -5.21
CA ILE A 240 -8.95 30.16 -3.77
C ILE A 240 -9.96 29.06 -3.42
N SER A 241 -10.95 28.82 -4.27
CA SER A 241 -11.96 27.78 -4.08
C SER A 241 -11.35 26.38 -4.14
N VAL A 242 -10.43 26.13 -5.10
CA VAL A 242 -9.73 24.86 -5.26
C VAL A 242 -8.76 24.59 -4.10
N ILE A 243 -8.01 25.57 -3.63
CA ILE A 243 -7.16 25.40 -2.44
C ILE A 243 -8.00 25.14 -1.19
N SER A 244 -9.08 25.89 -1.01
CA SER A 244 -10.01 25.66 0.11
C SER A 244 -10.60 24.26 0.04
N TRP A 245 -11.01 23.81 -1.15
CA TRP A 245 -11.45 22.45 -1.40
C TRP A 245 -10.39 21.41 -1.02
N ALA A 246 -9.14 21.57 -1.45
CA ALA A 246 -8.08 20.62 -1.18
C ALA A 246 -7.75 20.51 0.32
N VAL A 247 -7.72 21.64 1.02
CA VAL A 247 -7.53 21.70 2.48
C VAL A 247 -8.67 20.99 3.19
N LEU A 248 -9.93 21.30 2.83
CA LEU A 248 -11.09 20.66 3.41
C LEU A 248 -11.10 19.16 3.12
N PHE A 249 -10.85 18.75 1.88
CA PHE A 249 -10.76 17.34 1.49
C PHE A 249 -9.79 16.57 2.38
N LEU A 250 -8.55 17.05 2.57
CA LEU A 250 -7.58 16.37 3.42
C LEU A 250 -7.99 16.32 4.90
N GLN A 251 -8.62 17.39 5.43
CA GLN A 251 -9.11 17.36 6.82
C GLN A 251 -10.28 16.39 7.01
N PHE A 252 -11.22 16.39 6.07
CA PHE A 252 -12.32 15.43 6.09
C PHE A 252 -11.82 14.01 5.87
N TRP A 253 -10.73 13.81 5.11
CA TRP A 253 -10.11 12.51 4.96
C TRP A 253 -9.53 12.03 6.29
N LYS A 254 -8.78 12.86 7.02
CA LYS A 254 -8.29 12.51 8.38
C LYS A 254 -9.43 12.09 9.30
N ARG A 255 -10.53 12.85 9.23
CA ARG A 255 -11.77 12.56 9.97
C ARG A 255 -12.40 11.23 9.56
N GLN A 256 -12.53 10.96 8.27
CA GLN A 256 -13.06 9.71 7.75
C GLN A 256 -12.17 8.52 8.11
N ASN A 257 -10.85 8.68 8.01
CA ASN A 257 -9.89 7.68 8.43
C ASN A 257 -10.11 7.31 9.90
N SER A 258 -10.26 8.28 10.80
CA SER A 258 -10.55 7.98 12.21
C SER A 258 -11.86 7.19 12.42
N VAL A 259 -12.88 7.43 11.59
CA VAL A 259 -14.13 6.66 11.59
C VAL A 259 -13.88 5.22 11.15
N LEU A 260 -13.11 5.02 10.07
CA LEU A 260 -12.74 3.68 9.60
C LEU A 260 -11.95 2.90 10.66
N LEU A 261 -10.94 3.54 11.28
CA LEU A 261 -10.15 2.94 12.37
C LEU A 261 -11.07 2.46 13.51
N ALA A 262 -12.08 3.26 13.85
CA ALA A 262 -13.04 2.92 14.91
C ALA A 262 -14.11 1.90 14.48
N ARG A 263 -14.46 1.87 13.20
CA ARG A 263 -15.41 0.92 12.60
C ARG A 263 -14.81 -0.49 12.55
N TRP A 264 -13.57 -0.60 12.07
CA TRP A 264 -12.85 -1.86 11.95
C TRP A 264 -12.07 -2.25 13.22
N GLN A 265 -12.24 -1.46 14.29
CA GLN A 265 -11.76 -1.74 15.66
C GLN A 265 -10.28 -2.09 15.70
N ILE A 266 -9.45 -1.18 15.20
CA ILE A 266 -8.00 -1.37 15.27
C ILE A 266 -7.55 -1.24 16.71
N ASN A 267 -7.07 -2.35 17.24
CA ASN A 267 -6.24 -2.35 18.42
C ASN A 267 -4.80 -2.27 17.92
N TYR A 268 -4.17 -1.12 18.06
CA TYR A 268 -2.72 -1.04 18.01
C TYR A 268 -2.18 -1.89 19.18
N PRO A 269 -1.40 -2.95 18.94
CA PRO A 269 -0.22 -3.10 19.75
C PRO A 269 0.76 -2.03 19.27
N VAL A 270 0.90 -0.94 20.02
CA VAL A 270 2.20 -0.23 20.05
C VAL A 270 3.14 -1.12 20.85
N GLU A 271 3.45 -2.27 20.28
CA GLU A 271 4.58 -3.11 20.61
C GLU A 271 5.02 -3.58 19.23
N THR A 272 5.91 -2.76 18.66
CA THR A 272 6.99 -3.19 17.77
C THR A 272 7.00 -4.69 17.57
N GLU A 273 6.81 -5.18 16.34
CA GLU A 273 7.45 -6.45 15.97
C GLU A 273 8.92 -6.32 16.37
N PRO A 274 9.40 -7.02 17.40
CA PRO A 274 10.82 -7.12 17.62
C PRO A 274 11.24 -8.09 16.53
N GLY A 275 11.71 -7.53 15.41
CA GLY A 275 12.41 -8.32 14.41
C GLY A 275 13.49 -9.11 15.14
N TYR A 276 13.26 -10.40 15.32
CA TYR A 276 14.19 -11.49 15.60
C TYR A 276 15.60 -11.05 16.02
N LYS A 277 15.74 -10.39 17.18
CA LYS A 277 17.03 -10.01 17.79
C LYS A 277 16.96 -9.69 19.29
N PHE A 278 15.83 -9.93 19.97
CA PHE A 278 15.66 -9.66 21.41
C PHE A 278 15.57 -10.93 22.28
N LEU A 279 16.05 -12.06 21.76
CA LEU A 279 16.09 -13.33 22.50
C LEU A 279 17.55 -13.71 22.80
N GLU A 280 18.30 -12.75 23.35
CA GLU A 280 19.62 -12.98 23.93
C GLU A 280 19.91 -11.98 25.08
N MET A 281 18.90 -11.74 25.93
CA MET A 281 19.14 -11.14 27.23
C MET A 281 18.42 -11.97 28.29
N GLU A 282 19.19 -12.94 28.76
CA GLU A 282 18.96 -13.86 29.86
C GLU A 282 18.20 -13.18 31.03
N TRP A 283 17.09 -13.80 31.45
CA TRP A 283 16.35 -13.47 32.67
C TRP A 283 17.25 -13.73 33.89
N ARG A 284 18.16 -12.80 34.18
CA ARG A 284 18.94 -12.83 35.41
C ARG A 284 18.16 -12.16 36.53
N SER A 285 17.64 -13.03 37.40
CA SER A 285 17.50 -12.88 38.86
C SER A 285 16.76 -11.63 39.38
N PHE A 286 15.66 -11.89 40.10
CA PHE A 286 15.08 -11.01 41.12
C PHE A 286 16.17 -10.25 41.91
N GLN A 287 16.26 -8.93 41.70
CA GLN A 287 16.99 -7.97 42.56
C GLN A 287 16.01 -6.93 43.12
N SER A 288 16.33 -6.39 44.30
CA SER A 288 15.40 -5.53 45.07
C SER A 288 15.02 -4.23 44.32
N PRO A 289 13.80 -3.71 44.51
CA PRO A 289 13.28 -2.57 43.73
C PRO A 289 14.08 -1.26 43.85
N VAL A 290 14.82 -1.07 44.94
CA VAL A 290 15.56 0.18 45.23
C VAL A 290 16.91 0.22 44.50
N GLU A 291 17.59 -0.92 44.35
CA GLU A 291 18.85 -1.04 43.61
C GLU A 291 18.64 -0.84 42.11
N LEU A 292 17.51 -1.36 41.60
CA LEU A 292 17.10 -1.26 40.19
C LEU A 292 16.83 0.21 39.81
N MET A 293 16.19 0.98 40.69
CA MET A 293 15.85 2.38 40.44
C MET A 293 17.10 3.28 40.36
N ARG A 294 18.12 2.99 41.18
CA ARG A 294 19.40 3.73 41.21
C ARG A 294 20.30 3.39 40.03
N ARG A 295 20.36 2.11 39.63
CA ARG A 295 21.10 1.65 38.44
C ARG A 295 20.46 2.18 37.15
N TRP A 296 19.13 2.15 37.08
CA TRP A 296 18.36 2.67 35.94
C TRP A 296 18.51 4.20 35.77
N GLY A 297 18.72 4.95 36.86
CA GLY A 297 18.99 6.39 36.81
C GLY A 297 20.36 6.75 36.21
N MET A 298 21.40 5.94 36.49
CA MET A 298 22.78 6.16 36.01
C MET A 298 23.04 5.55 34.63
N GLU A 299 22.40 4.42 34.28
CA GLU A 299 22.41 3.86 32.92
C GLU A 299 21.66 4.76 31.94
N LYS A 300 20.53 5.37 32.36
CA LYS A 300 19.78 6.30 31.51
C LYS A 300 20.60 7.48 31.00
N SER A 301 21.57 8.02 31.75
CA SER A 301 22.33 9.19 31.27
C SER A 301 23.34 8.81 30.18
N LYS A 302 24.12 7.74 30.39
CA LYS A 302 25.09 7.25 29.40
C LYS A 302 24.42 6.62 28.18
N GLU A 303 23.33 5.87 28.37
CA GLU A 303 22.55 5.35 27.24
C GLU A 303 21.92 6.48 26.43
N LYS A 304 21.37 7.52 27.07
CA LYS A 304 20.82 8.68 26.35
C LYS A 304 21.84 9.35 25.44
N GLU A 305 23.09 9.52 25.88
CA GLU A 305 24.14 10.11 25.05
C GLU A 305 24.51 9.22 23.85
N VAL A 306 24.57 7.90 24.05
CA VAL A 306 24.79 6.93 22.97
C VAL A 306 23.62 6.91 21.99
N PHE A 307 22.38 6.89 22.48
CA PHE A 307 21.16 6.95 21.67
C PHE A 307 21.08 8.26 20.88
N GLN A 308 21.38 9.40 21.50
CA GLN A 308 21.41 10.69 20.80
C GLN A 308 22.47 10.72 19.70
N ARG A 309 23.67 10.20 19.95
CA ARG A 309 24.73 10.11 18.94
C ARG A 309 24.33 9.22 17.77
N GLU A 310 23.69 8.08 18.04
CA GLU A 310 23.16 7.19 17.00
C GLU A 310 22.02 7.84 16.20
N GLU A 311 21.15 8.61 16.85
CA GLU A 311 20.11 9.40 16.19
C GLU A 311 20.72 10.45 15.26
N TRP A 312 21.66 11.28 15.74
CA TRP A 312 22.33 12.30 14.93
C TRP A 312 23.11 11.70 13.76
N PHE A 313 23.80 10.58 13.97
CA PHE A 313 24.48 9.87 12.90
C PHE A 313 23.49 9.32 11.86
N GLY A 314 22.35 8.80 12.31
CA GLY A 314 21.24 8.40 11.45
C GLY A 314 20.68 9.56 10.63
N HIS A 315 20.48 10.73 11.24
CA HIS A 315 20.04 11.94 10.54
C HIS A 315 21.05 12.43 9.49
N LEU A 316 22.34 12.43 9.82
CA LEU A 316 23.40 12.81 8.87
C LEU A 316 23.45 11.87 7.66
N MET A 317 23.34 10.56 7.89
CA MET A 317 23.30 9.55 6.83
C MET A 317 22.10 9.75 5.90
N ARG A 318 20.92 10.08 6.47
CA ARG A 318 19.72 10.42 5.68
C ARG A 318 19.94 11.66 4.84
N PHE A 319 20.43 12.75 5.44
CA PHE A 319 20.71 13.99 4.72
C PHE A 319 21.70 13.76 3.57
N ARG A 320 22.78 13.01 3.80
CA ARG A 320 23.75 12.64 2.76
C ARG A 320 23.06 11.86 1.62
N ASN A 321 22.24 10.87 1.96
CA ASN A 321 21.55 10.07 0.97
C ASN A 321 20.52 10.89 0.18
N ASP A 322 19.77 11.78 0.85
CA ASP A 322 18.81 12.69 0.21
C ASP A 322 19.54 13.67 -0.71
N ALA A 323 20.70 14.20 -0.30
CA ALA A 323 21.54 15.05 -1.14
C ALA A 323 22.06 14.31 -2.39
N ILE A 324 22.45 13.04 -2.28
CA ILE A 324 22.85 12.21 -3.43
C ILE A 324 21.69 12.05 -4.41
N VAL A 325 20.48 11.77 -3.90
CA VAL A 325 19.28 11.64 -4.74
C VAL A 325 18.98 12.96 -5.45
N ILE A 326 18.97 14.09 -4.74
CA ILE A 326 18.72 15.42 -5.31
C ILE A 326 19.78 15.79 -6.35
N LEU A 327 21.06 15.58 -6.06
CA LEU A 327 22.14 15.85 -7.01
C LEU A 327 22.01 14.98 -8.27
N SER A 328 21.65 13.70 -8.11
CA SER A 328 21.39 12.81 -9.24
C SER A 328 20.24 13.30 -10.12
N ILE A 329 19.18 13.84 -9.52
CA ILE A 329 18.04 14.43 -10.27
C ILE A 329 18.55 15.63 -11.08
N ILE A 330 19.25 16.56 -10.44
CA ILE A 330 19.71 17.79 -11.10
C ILE A 330 20.66 17.47 -12.26
N CYS A 331 21.64 16.60 -12.03
CA CYS A 331 22.65 16.28 -13.04
C CYS A 331 22.13 15.43 -14.20
N LEU A 332 21.17 14.53 -13.97
CA LEU A 332 20.67 13.63 -15.02
C LEU A 332 19.42 14.15 -15.71
N GLN A 333 18.55 14.86 -15.02
CA GLN A 333 17.20 15.10 -15.52
C GLN A 333 17.03 16.49 -16.14
N LEU A 334 17.68 17.49 -15.55
CA LEU A 334 17.63 18.85 -16.06
C LEU A 334 18.22 18.98 -17.48
N PRO A 335 19.35 18.32 -17.83
CA PRO A 335 19.87 18.37 -19.21
C PRO A 335 18.94 17.69 -20.23
N PHE A 336 18.28 16.59 -19.86
CA PHE A 336 17.31 15.91 -20.73
C PHE A 336 16.08 16.77 -20.99
N GLU A 337 15.61 17.51 -19.99
CA GLU A 337 14.51 18.46 -20.12
C GLU A 337 14.88 19.64 -21.01
N LEU A 338 16.09 20.17 -20.86
CA LEU A 338 16.59 21.23 -21.73
C LEU A 338 16.69 20.75 -23.19
N ALA A 339 17.22 19.53 -23.40
CA ALA A 339 17.27 18.92 -24.73
C ALA A 339 15.87 18.70 -25.32
N TYR A 340 14.92 18.25 -24.50
CA TYR A 340 13.52 18.10 -24.92
C TYR A 340 12.90 19.44 -25.31
N ALA A 341 13.07 20.50 -24.52
CA ALA A 341 12.51 21.82 -24.81
C ALA A 341 13.04 22.37 -26.14
N HIS A 342 14.37 22.32 -26.36
CA HIS A 342 14.97 22.75 -27.62
C HIS A 342 14.45 21.93 -28.82
N LEU A 343 14.32 20.61 -28.68
CA LEU A 343 13.84 19.77 -29.76
C LEU A 343 12.33 19.96 -30.03
N TYR A 344 11.55 20.22 -28.99
CA TYR A 344 10.12 20.51 -29.08
C TYR A 344 9.85 21.81 -29.86
N GLU A 345 10.69 22.83 -29.66
CA GLU A 345 10.62 24.08 -30.41
C GLU A 345 11.11 23.92 -31.86
N ALA A 346 12.15 23.13 -32.09
CA ALA A 346 12.70 22.90 -33.44
C ALA A 346 11.73 22.13 -34.36
N ILE A 347 10.88 21.27 -33.81
CA ILE A 347 9.94 20.46 -34.59
C ILE A 347 8.70 21.28 -34.96
N ARG A 348 8.42 21.40 -36.26
CA ARG A 348 7.25 22.15 -36.77
C ARG A 348 5.95 21.35 -36.80
N SER A 349 6.00 20.02 -36.96
CA SER A 349 4.81 19.18 -37.13
C SER A 349 4.25 18.70 -35.78
N GLY A 350 2.94 18.90 -35.56
CA GLY A 350 2.28 18.51 -34.30
C GLY A 350 2.33 17.02 -34.00
N PHE A 351 2.23 16.16 -35.02
CA PHE A 351 2.35 14.70 -34.85
C PHE A 351 3.72 14.27 -34.32
N MET A 352 4.80 14.88 -34.84
CA MET A 352 6.15 14.58 -34.38
C MET A 352 6.39 15.10 -32.96
N LYS A 353 5.72 16.19 -32.54
CA LYS A 353 5.76 16.65 -31.14
C LYS A 353 5.15 15.62 -30.19
N PHE A 354 3.99 15.05 -30.53
CA PHE A 354 3.40 13.96 -29.73
C PHE A 354 4.31 12.74 -29.65
N GLY A 355 4.90 12.33 -30.78
CA GLY A 355 5.88 11.23 -30.82
C GLY A 355 7.11 11.51 -29.94
N LEU A 356 7.62 12.75 -29.97
CA LEU A 356 8.72 13.19 -29.12
C LEU A 356 8.34 13.13 -27.64
N THR A 357 7.18 13.66 -27.26
CA THR A 357 6.70 13.62 -25.86
C THR A 357 6.55 12.19 -25.36
N ALA A 358 5.99 11.28 -26.18
CA ALA A 358 5.86 9.87 -25.81
C ALA A 358 7.23 9.19 -25.61
N ALA A 359 8.18 9.40 -26.54
CA ALA A 359 9.53 8.86 -26.44
C ALA A 359 10.30 9.41 -25.23
N TYR A 360 10.14 10.70 -24.95
CA TYR A 360 10.68 11.37 -23.79
C TYR A 360 10.13 10.76 -22.49
N LEU A 361 8.81 10.67 -22.33
CA LEU A 361 8.18 10.11 -21.13
C LEU A 361 8.60 8.66 -20.89
N PHE A 362 8.66 7.84 -21.95
CA PHE A 362 9.12 6.45 -21.85
C PHE A 362 10.58 6.33 -21.40
N THR A 363 11.47 7.15 -21.98
CA THR A 363 12.90 7.17 -21.64
C THR A 363 13.10 7.54 -20.19
N ILE A 364 12.34 8.51 -19.72
CA ILE A 364 12.43 9.01 -18.37
C ILE A 364 11.87 8.03 -17.35
N GLN A 365 10.76 7.36 -17.65
CA GLN A 365 10.20 6.32 -16.79
C GLN A 365 11.24 5.21 -16.53
N TYR A 366 12.06 4.89 -17.53
CA TYR A 366 13.19 3.98 -17.39
C TYR A 366 14.25 4.51 -16.42
N PHE A 367 14.67 5.77 -16.53
CA PHE A 367 15.63 6.39 -15.61
C PHE A 367 15.09 6.49 -14.18
N THR A 368 13.82 6.90 -14.00
CA THR A 368 13.19 6.98 -12.68
C THR A 368 13.12 5.61 -12.02
N LYS A 369 12.87 4.54 -12.78
CA LYS A 369 12.91 3.16 -12.27
C LYS A 369 14.31 2.75 -11.80
N ILE A 370 15.36 3.21 -12.47
CA ILE A 370 16.74 3.00 -12.03
C ILE A 370 17.01 3.79 -10.74
N GLY A 371 16.62 5.07 -10.69
CA GLY A 371 16.73 5.91 -9.49
C GLY A 371 16.00 5.35 -8.28
N GLY A 372 14.83 4.75 -8.49
CA GLY A 372 14.09 4.05 -7.44
C GLY A 372 14.86 2.83 -6.89
N LYS A 373 15.46 2.01 -7.75
CA LYS A 373 16.30 0.86 -7.31
C LYS A 373 17.52 1.33 -6.51
N ILE A 374 18.12 2.45 -6.91
CA ILE A 374 19.21 3.08 -6.15
C ILE A 374 18.70 3.54 -4.78
N SER A 375 17.51 4.14 -4.71
CA SER A 375 16.89 4.58 -3.45
C SER A 375 16.65 3.42 -2.48
N VAL A 376 16.16 2.27 -2.97
CA VAL A 376 16.03 1.04 -2.16
C VAL A 376 17.40 0.63 -1.58
N LYS A 377 18.46 0.69 -2.40
CA LYS A 377 19.81 0.35 -1.95
C LYS A 377 20.32 1.33 -0.90
N LEU A 378 20.09 2.63 -1.07
CA LEU A 378 20.47 3.68 -0.12
C LEU A 378 19.77 3.52 1.24
N VAL A 379 18.48 3.20 1.23
CA VAL A 379 17.68 3.01 2.46
C VAL A 379 18.13 1.79 3.27
N LYS A 380 18.75 0.77 2.66
CA LYS A 380 19.38 -0.32 3.42
C LYS A 380 20.56 0.15 4.26
N TYR A 381 21.30 1.14 3.77
CA TYR A 381 22.42 1.74 4.48
C TYR A 381 21.95 2.77 5.52
N GLU A 382 20.67 3.17 5.49
CA GLU A 382 20.05 3.91 6.58
C GLU A 382 19.75 2.94 7.71
N ASN A 383 20.46 3.10 8.83
CA ASN A 383 20.23 2.33 10.05
C ASN A 383 18.86 2.72 10.66
N ASN A 384 17.77 2.18 10.10
CA ASN A 384 16.41 2.47 10.51
C ASN A 384 15.94 1.46 11.57
N ARG A 385 15.53 1.97 12.73
CA ARG A 385 15.11 1.17 13.89
C ARG A 385 13.75 0.51 13.71
N SER A 386 12.82 1.13 12.97
CA SER A 386 11.48 0.60 12.69
C SER A 386 11.26 0.38 11.19
N THR A 387 10.50 -0.67 10.88
CA THR A 387 10.10 -1.03 9.51
C THR A 387 9.21 0.03 8.87
N GLU A 388 8.31 0.64 9.66
CA GLU A 388 7.44 1.73 9.22
C GLU A 388 8.24 2.97 8.82
N TYR A 389 9.16 3.43 9.67
CA TYR A 389 10.00 4.59 9.35
C TYR A 389 10.87 4.34 8.12
N ARG A 390 11.38 3.11 7.98
CA ARG A 390 12.12 2.71 6.77
C ARG A 390 11.26 2.82 5.52
N ALA A 391 10.01 2.37 5.59
CA ALA A 391 9.07 2.47 4.49
C ALA A 391 8.75 3.93 4.15
N ASP A 392 8.47 4.77 5.16
CA ASP A 392 8.18 6.20 4.96
C ASP A 392 9.37 6.96 4.35
N SER A 393 10.60 6.76 4.86
CA SER A 393 11.82 7.36 4.28
C SER A 393 11.99 7.00 2.80
N LEU A 394 11.71 5.74 2.45
CA LEU A 394 11.78 5.26 1.09
C LEU A 394 10.69 5.89 0.20
N VAL A 395 9.47 6.04 0.72
CA VAL A 395 8.37 6.72 0.03
C VAL A 395 8.76 8.16 -0.30
N TYR A 396 9.32 8.93 0.64
CA TYR A 396 9.72 10.32 0.38
C TYR A 396 10.83 10.44 -0.68
N LYS A 397 11.86 9.59 -0.60
CA LYS A 397 12.97 9.62 -1.57
C LYS A 397 12.51 9.30 -2.99
N VAL A 398 11.71 8.25 -3.12
CA VAL A 398 11.19 7.84 -4.41
C VAL A 398 10.21 8.88 -4.93
N PHE A 399 9.28 9.35 -4.10
CA PHE A 399 8.37 10.42 -4.48
C PHE A 399 9.13 11.66 -4.96
N GLY A 400 10.21 12.07 -4.29
CA GLY A 400 11.05 13.19 -4.72
C GLY A 400 11.63 13.03 -6.13
N LEU A 401 12.09 11.82 -6.49
CA LEU A 401 12.54 11.50 -7.85
C LEU A 401 11.41 11.68 -8.88
N TYR A 402 10.25 11.09 -8.61
CA TYR A 402 9.09 11.17 -9.51
C TYR A 402 8.50 12.58 -9.59
N PHE A 403 8.44 13.29 -8.47
CA PHE A 403 7.99 14.68 -8.40
C PHE A 403 8.88 15.57 -9.28
N MET A 404 10.19 15.53 -9.07
CA MET A 404 11.09 16.33 -9.90
C MET A 404 10.98 15.92 -11.37
N GLN A 405 10.73 14.64 -11.66
CA GLN A 405 10.53 14.17 -13.02
C GLN A 405 9.28 14.71 -13.69
N SER A 406 8.15 14.67 -13.01
CA SER A 406 6.90 15.10 -13.62
C SER A 406 6.87 16.63 -13.80
N TYR A 407 7.44 17.38 -12.84
CA TYR A 407 7.21 18.83 -12.75
C TYR A 407 8.37 19.72 -13.19
N ILE A 408 9.63 19.26 -13.20
CA ILE A 408 10.77 20.16 -13.49
C ILE A 408 10.67 20.80 -14.88
N GLY A 409 10.28 20.03 -15.90
CA GLY A 409 10.05 20.56 -17.25
C GLY A 409 8.87 21.54 -17.31
N LEU A 410 7.81 21.31 -16.53
CA LEU A 410 6.66 22.23 -16.49
C LEU A 410 7.03 23.54 -15.81
N PHE A 411 7.79 23.48 -14.70
CA PHE A 411 8.33 24.67 -14.06
C PHE A 411 9.27 25.44 -14.98
N TYR A 412 10.10 24.75 -15.76
CA TYR A 412 10.97 25.38 -16.74
C TYR A 412 10.18 26.18 -17.80
N HIS A 413 9.12 25.61 -18.37
CA HIS A 413 8.27 26.30 -19.34
C HIS A 413 7.48 27.45 -18.70
N ALA A 414 6.99 27.27 -17.47
CA ALA A 414 6.25 28.29 -16.74
C ALA A 414 7.13 29.50 -16.38
N LEU A 415 8.33 29.26 -15.87
CA LEU A 415 9.19 30.31 -15.29
C LEU A 415 10.10 30.99 -16.31
N LEU A 416 10.70 30.21 -17.21
CA LEU A 416 11.75 30.73 -18.10
C LEU A 416 11.18 31.20 -19.44
N HIS A 417 10.32 30.39 -20.07
CA HIS A 417 9.74 30.72 -21.38
C HIS A 417 8.57 31.71 -21.29
N ARG A 418 7.93 31.84 -20.11
CA ARG A 418 6.82 32.78 -19.85
C ARG A 418 5.82 32.82 -21.02
N ASN A 419 5.38 31.64 -21.44
CA ASN A 419 4.40 31.51 -22.52
C ASN A 419 3.31 30.55 -22.05
N PHE A 420 2.18 31.14 -21.66
CA PHE A 420 1.05 30.38 -21.12
C PHE A 420 0.45 29.39 -22.12
N THR A 421 0.52 29.70 -23.43
CA THR A 421 -0.07 28.84 -24.46
C THR A 421 0.74 27.56 -24.66
N THR A 422 2.07 27.66 -24.67
CA THR A 422 2.95 26.49 -24.79
C THR A 422 2.93 25.67 -23.51
N LEU A 423 2.91 26.32 -22.33
CA LEU A 423 2.73 25.64 -21.05
C LEU A 423 1.46 24.79 -21.04
N ARG A 424 0.32 25.37 -21.45
CA ARG A 424 -0.96 24.64 -21.51
C ARG A 424 -0.90 23.47 -22.50
N GLN A 425 -0.29 23.65 -23.67
CA GLN A 425 -0.13 22.56 -24.64
C GLN A 425 0.73 21.42 -24.09
N VAL A 426 1.88 21.73 -23.48
CA VAL A 426 2.78 20.72 -22.89
C VAL A 426 2.10 20.03 -21.71
N LEU A 427 1.36 20.75 -20.87
CA LEU A 427 0.60 20.19 -19.75
C LEU A 427 -0.47 19.20 -20.24
N ILE A 428 -1.28 19.60 -21.23
CA ILE A 428 -2.33 18.74 -21.80
C ILE A 428 -1.71 17.50 -22.45
N GLN A 429 -0.63 17.68 -23.21
CA GLN A 429 0.07 16.55 -23.84
C GLN A 429 0.64 15.60 -22.80
N ARG A 430 1.33 16.11 -21.77
CA ARG A 430 1.88 15.28 -20.69
C ARG A 430 0.78 14.56 -19.93
N LEU A 431 -0.31 15.24 -19.55
CA LEU A 431 -1.42 14.65 -18.80
C LEU A 431 -2.13 13.56 -19.61
N ILE A 432 -2.54 13.84 -20.85
CA ILE A 432 -3.25 12.84 -21.67
C ILE A 432 -2.34 11.65 -21.98
N VAL A 433 -1.08 11.91 -22.33
CA VAL A 433 -0.14 10.83 -22.68
C VAL A 433 0.23 10.01 -21.45
N SER A 434 0.45 10.61 -20.27
CA SER A 434 0.74 9.86 -19.05
C SER A 434 -0.44 8.98 -18.66
N GLU A 435 -1.64 9.54 -18.59
CA GLU A 435 -2.86 8.82 -18.18
C GLU A 435 -3.15 7.65 -19.12
N VAL A 436 -3.00 7.83 -20.44
CA VAL A 436 -3.20 6.74 -21.42
C VAL A 436 -2.09 5.71 -21.35
N LEU A 437 -0.83 6.13 -21.24
CA LEU A 437 0.32 5.24 -21.21
C LEU A 437 0.34 4.40 -19.93
N GLU A 438 0.03 5.01 -18.79
CA GLU A 438 -0.03 4.36 -17.48
C GLU A 438 -1.15 3.32 -17.45
N ASN A 439 -2.38 3.71 -17.80
CA ASN A 439 -3.51 2.78 -17.96
C ASN A 439 -3.18 1.60 -18.91
N LEU A 440 -2.52 1.88 -20.04
CA LEU A 440 -2.12 0.84 -20.99
C LEU A 440 -1.09 -0.10 -20.39
N MET A 441 -0.02 0.43 -19.79
CA MET A 441 1.06 -0.37 -19.21
C MET A 441 0.57 -1.20 -18.03
N GLU A 442 -0.24 -0.60 -17.17
CA GLU A 442 -0.78 -1.23 -15.99
C GLU A 442 -1.70 -2.40 -16.31
N ASN A 443 -2.59 -2.26 -17.30
CA ASN A 443 -3.50 -3.34 -17.69
C ASN A 443 -2.81 -4.37 -18.60
N SER A 444 -2.00 -3.91 -19.55
CA SER A 444 -1.43 -4.80 -20.58
C SER A 444 -0.29 -5.65 -20.02
N VAL A 445 0.59 -5.09 -19.19
CA VAL A 445 1.80 -5.79 -18.73
C VAL A 445 1.46 -7.05 -17.88
N PRO A 446 0.57 -7.00 -16.89
CA PRO A 446 0.17 -8.17 -16.12
C PRO A 446 -0.46 -9.26 -17.00
N TYR A 447 -1.34 -8.87 -17.91
CA TYR A 447 -2.00 -9.79 -18.82
C TYR A 447 -1.00 -10.48 -19.77
N LEU A 448 -0.10 -9.70 -20.39
CA LEU A 448 0.95 -10.21 -21.26
C LEU A 448 1.90 -11.14 -20.48
N LYS A 449 2.29 -10.78 -19.26
CA LYS A 449 3.15 -11.60 -18.39
C LYS A 449 2.48 -12.93 -18.05
N TYR A 450 1.20 -12.92 -17.70
CA TYR A 450 0.40 -14.12 -17.46
C TYR A 450 0.30 -14.99 -18.73
N SER A 451 -0.07 -14.38 -19.86
CA SER A 451 -0.23 -15.07 -21.14
C SER A 451 1.07 -15.75 -21.58
N TYR A 452 2.19 -15.04 -21.47
CA TYR A 452 3.52 -15.58 -21.76
C TYR A 452 3.90 -16.75 -20.83
N LYS A 453 3.71 -16.61 -19.52
CA LYS A 453 3.97 -17.69 -18.55
C LYS A 453 3.11 -18.93 -18.83
N LYS A 454 1.81 -18.73 -19.11
CA LYS A 454 0.88 -19.80 -19.49
C LYS A 454 1.32 -20.50 -20.78
N TYR A 455 1.66 -19.74 -21.81
CA TYR A 455 2.17 -20.28 -23.07
C TYR A 455 3.44 -21.13 -22.85
N LYS A 456 4.40 -20.61 -22.08
CA LYS A 456 5.64 -21.31 -21.73
C LYS A 456 5.36 -22.62 -20.97
N ALA A 457 4.44 -22.59 -19.99
CA ALA A 457 4.08 -23.78 -19.20
C ALA A 457 3.44 -24.88 -20.05
N VAL A 458 2.50 -24.52 -20.94
CA VAL A 458 1.85 -25.46 -21.87
C VAL A 458 2.82 -26.00 -22.91
N ARG A 459 3.69 -25.14 -23.46
CA ARG A 459 4.71 -25.55 -24.43
C ARG A 459 5.72 -26.52 -23.83
N LYS A 460 6.14 -26.31 -22.57
CA LYS A 460 7.03 -27.23 -21.85
C LYS A 460 6.38 -28.61 -21.72
N LYS A 461 5.16 -28.68 -21.21
CA LYS A 461 4.42 -29.95 -21.07
C LYS A 461 4.22 -30.68 -22.41
N ARG A 462 3.84 -29.96 -23.48
CA ARG A 462 3.73 -30.55 -24.83
C ARG A 462 5.06 -31.12 -25.36
N LYS A 463 6.19 -30.53 -24.99
CA LYS A 463 7.52 -31.04 -25.35
C LYS A 463 7.83 -32.32 -24.57
N ASP A 464 7.51 -32.35 -23.28
CA ASP A 464 7.73 -33.51 -22.41
C ASP A 464 6.81 -34.68 -22.80
N GLU A 465 5.56 -34.41 -23.19
CA GLU A 465 4.58 -35.42 -23.66
C GLU A 465 4.85 -35.93 -25.08
N LYS A 466 5.63 -35.24 -25.91
CA LYS A 466 5.98 -35.73 -27.26
C LYS A 466 6.81 -37.04 -27.26
N GLY A 467 7.31 -37.47 -26.10
CA GLY A 467 7.98 -38.76 -25.90
C GLY A 467 7.11 -39.87 -25.32
N SER A 468 5.85 -39.61 -24.95
CA SER A 468 4.96 -40.60 -24.32
C SER A 468 3.58 -40.60 -25.00
N SER A 469 3.12 -41.77 -25.44
CA SER A 469 1.89 -41.91 -26.23
C SER A 469 0.65 -41.49 -25.44
N ALA A 470 -0.10 -40.55 -26.04
CA ALA A 470 -1.52 -40.28 -25.83
C ALA A 470 -2.01 -40.05 -24.38
N GLY A 471 -1.76 -38.85 -23.84
CA GLY A 471 -2.51 -38.30 -22.72
C GLY A 471 -3.48 -37.20 -23.14
N LYS A 472 -4.75 -37.27 -22.71
CA LYS A 472 -5.73 -36.17 -22.84
C LYS A 472 -5.10 -34.86 -22.34
N ILE A 473 -5.26 -33.76 -23.10
CA ILE A 473 -4.84 -32.42 -22.67
C ILE A 473 -5.51 -32.11 -21.33
N GLN A 474 -4.78 -32.27 -20.23
CA GLN A 474 -5.29 -31.98 -18.91
C GLN A 474 -5.54 -30.47 -18.81
N SER A 475 -6.80 -30.09 -18.54
CA SER A 475 -7.16 -28.69 -18.31
C SER A 475 -6.38 -28.15 -17.11
N MET A 476 -5.71 -27.01 -17.31
CA MET A 476 -4.89 -26.38 -16.26
C MET A 476 -5.74 -26.11 -15.02
N SER A 477 -5.24 -26.54 -13.86
CA SER A 477 -5.93 -26.38 -12.60
C SER A 477 -6.10 -24.90 -12.26
N ARG A 478 -7.10 -24.58 -11.45
CA ARG A 478 -7.37 -23.18 -11.08
C ARG A 478 -6.25 -22.57 -10.24
N VAL A 479 -5.73 -23.36 -9.28
CA VAL A 479 -4.61 -22.96 -8.43
C VAL A 479 -3.35 -22.70 -9.28
N GLU A 480 -3.15 -23.50 -10.32
CA GLU A 480 -2.08 -23.26 -11.29
C GLU A 480 -2.27 -21.96 -12.07
N LYS A 481 -3.50 -21.66 -12.53
CA LYS A 481 -3.79 -20.38 -13.18
C LYS A 481 -3.49 -19.20 -12.27
N GLU A 482 -3.81 -19.30 -10.98
CA GLU A 482 -3.54 -18.26 -9.99
C GLU A 482 -2.03 -18.13 -9.71
N TYR A 483 -1.31 -19.24 -9.55
CA TYR A 483 0.13 -19.25 -9.38
C TYR A 483 0.88 -18.55 -10.53
N LEU A 484 0.39 -18.68 -11.77
CA LEU A 484 0.99 -18.04 -12.93
C LEU A 484 0.79 -16.52 -12.96
N LYS A 485 -0.22 -15.98 -12.25
CA LYS A 485 -0.47 -14.54 -12.19
C LYS A 485 0.70 -13.80 -11.53
N PRO A 486 0.94 -12.52 -11.87
CA PRO A 486 1.88 -11.70 -11.13
C PRO A 486 1.38 -11.42 -9.71
N ALA A 487 2.33 -11.27 -8.78
CA ALA A 487 2.03 -10.75 -7.44
C ALA A 487 1.81 -9.23 -7.51
N TYR A 488 1.02 -8.72 -6.58
CA TYR A 488 0.85 -7.29 -6.36
C TYR A 488 2.06 -6.74 -5.59
N SER A 489 3.02 -6.17 -6.31
CA SER A 489 4.31 -5.74 -5.76
C SER A 489 4.74 -4.43 -6.41
N ALA A 490 5.38 -3.54 -5.65
CA ALA A 490 5.88 -2.28 -6.18
C ALA A 490 6.85 -2.48 -7.37
N SER A 491 6.77 -1.56 -8.33
CA SER A 491 7.57 -1.57 -9.55
C SER A 491 9.08 -1.36 -9.30
N ILE A 492 9.43 -0.81 -8.13
CA ILE A 492 10.75 -0.28 -7.79
C ILE A 492 11.60 -1.27 -6.98
N GLY A 493 10.98 -2.18 -6.22
CA GLY A 493 11.72 -3.17 -5.46
C GLY A 493 10.83 -4.12 -4.69
N LYS A 494 11.34 -5.33 -4.44
CA LYS A 494 10.65 -6.35 -3.63
C LYS A 494 10.50 -5.96 -2.16
N GLU A 495 11.18 -4.91 -1.69
CA GLU A 495 11.18 -4.50 -0.28
C GLU A 495 10.03 -3.55 0.07
N LEU A 496 9.55 -2.77 -0.90
CA LEU A 496 8.21 -2.21 -0.86
C LEU A 496 7.28 -3.32 -1.34
N GLU A 497 6.99 -4.28 -0.47
CA GLU A 497 6.10 -5.40 -0.72
C GLU A 497 4.62 -4.98 -0.83
N ASP A 498 4.34 -3.91 -1.59
CA ASP A 498 2.99 -3.44 -1.81
C ASP A 498 2.87 -2.73 -3.16
N GLY A 499 1.96 -3.21 -4.02
CA GLY A 499 1.61 -2.49 -5.25
C GLY A 499 0.91 -1.16 -4.96
N LEU A 500 0.36 -0.97 -3.74
CA LEU A 500 -0.26 0.30 -3.33
C LEU A 500 0.69 1.48 -3.40
N PHE A 501 2.01 1.23 -3.37
CA PHE A 501 2.98 2.29 -3.56
C PHE A 501 2.82 2.96 -4.94
N ASP A 502 2.73 2.17 -6.00
CA ASP A 502 2.59 2.68 -7.36
C ASP A 502 1.22 3.37 -7.52
N ASP A 503 0.15 2.75 -6.99
CA ASP A 503 -1.21 3.29 -7.04
C ASP A 503 -1.32 4.66 -6.32
N PHE A 504 -0.75 4.81 -5.11
CA PHE A 504 -0.73 6.12 -4.44
C PHE A 504 0.19 7.13 -5.11
N LEU A 505 1.29 6.68 -5.72
CA LEU A 505 2.21 7.55 -6.45
C LEU A 505 1.49 8.20 -7.64
N GLU A 506 0.73 7.42 -8.40
CA GLU A 506 -0.08 7.89 -9.51
C GLU A 506 -1.07 8.97 -9.04
N LEU A 507 -1.87 8.69 -8.00
CA LEU A 507 -2.81 9.65 -7.44
C LEU A 507 -2.13 10.93 -6.94
N ALA A 508 -0.96 10.82 -6.30
CA ALA A 508 -0.21 11.96 -5.81
C ALA A 508 0.33 12.82 -6.95
N LEU A 509 0.85 12.20 -8.02
CA LEU A 509 1.35 12.92 -9.18
C LEU A 509 0.21 13.60 -9.96
N GLN A 510 -0.92 12.90 -10.15
CA GLN A 510 -2.11 13.50 -10.75
C GLN A 510 -2.62 14.69 -9.92
N PHE A 511 -2.72 14.53 -8.59
CA PHE A 511 -3.12 15.59 -7.68
C PHE A 511 -2.19 16.81 -7.77
N GLY A 512 -0.87 16.60 -7.80
CA GLY A 512 0.09 17.69 -7.96
C GLY A 512 -0.05 18.39 -9.32
N MET A 513 -0.30 17.64 -10.40
CA MET A 513 -0.50 18.20 -11.75
C MET A 513 -1.73 19.12 -11.80
N ILE A 514 -2.87 18.67 -11.28
CA ILE A 514 -4.10 19.48 -11.31
C ILE A 514 -4.04 20.67 -10.34
N MET A 515 -3.40 20.51 -9.18
CA MET A 515 -3.35 21.55 -8.17
C MET A 515 -2.32 22.63 -8.47
N MET A 516 -1.10 22.27 -8.89
CA MET A 516 -0.02 23.24 -9.12
C MET A 516 -0.22 24.07 -10.40
N PHE A 517 -0.96 23.54 -11.38
CA PHE A 517 -1.23 24.19 -12.67
C PHE A 517 -2.72 24.50 -12.85
N ALA A 518 -3.47 24.63 -11.76
CA ALA A 518 -4.91 24.90 -11.77
C ALA A 518 -5.27 26.16 -12.57
N CYS A 519 -4.47 27.23 -12.44
CA CYS A 519 -4.66 28.47 -13.21
C CYS A 519 -4.39 28.31 -14.71
N ALA A 520 -3.49 27.41 -15.09
CA ALA A 520 -3.13 27.19 -16.49
C ALA A 520 -4.16 26.35 -17.25
N PHE A 521 -4.79 25.39 -16.57
CA PHE A 521 -5.76 24.49 -17.18
C PHE A 521 -6.84 24.02 -16.21
N PRO A 522 -7.88 24.84 -15.93
CA PRO A 522 -8.99 24.46 -15.05
C PRO A 522 -9.74 23.19 -15.47
N LEU A 523 -9.77 22.87 -16.77
CA LEU A 523 -10.38 21.63 -17.26
C LEU A 523 -9.62 20.36 -16.83
N ALA A 524 -8.40 20.48 -16.31
CA ALA A 524 -7.63 19.34 -15.79
C ALA A 524 -8.42 18.55 -14.74
N PHE A 525 -9.22 19.23 -13.91
CA PHE A 525 -10.06 18.60 -12.90
C PHE A 525 -11.15 17.69 -13.50
N VAL A 526 -11.65 18.01 -14.70
CA VAL A 526 -12.62 17.16 -15.42
C VAL A 526 -11.93 15.89 -15.91
N PHE A 527 -10.74 16.01 -16.51
CA PHE A 527 -9.97 14.86 -16.97
C PHE A 527 -9.56 13.95 -15.82
N ALA A 528 -9.06 14.52 -14.72
CA ALA A 528 -8.75 13.75 -13.52
C ALA A 528 -9.99 13.06 -12.94
N ALA A 529 -11.16 13.72 -12.93
CA ALA A 529 -12.40 13.10 -12.43
C ALA A 529 -12.83 11.89 -13.27
N LEU A 530 -12.72 12.00 -14.59
CA LEU A 530 -12.98 10.88 -15.49
C LEU A 530 -11.97 9.76 -15.27
N ASN A 531 -10.68 10.09 -15.15
CA ASN A 531 -9.65 9.10 -14.89
C ASN A 531 -9.88 8.38 -13.56
N ASN A 532 -10.20 9.09 -12.47
CA ASN A 532 -10.40 8.43 -11.17
C ASN A 532 -11.67 7.57 -11.11
N ILE A 533 -12.70 7.91 -11.89
CA ILE A 533 -13.88 7.05 -12.04
C ILE A 533 -13.50 5.75 -12.77
N THR A 534 -12.66 5.82 -13.81
CA THR A 534 -12.14 4.61 -14.46
C THR A 534 -11.20 3.86 -13.52
N GLU A 535 -10.39 4.57 -12.73
CA GLU A 535 -9.36 4.02 -11.86
C GLU A 535 -9.94 3.11 -10.78
N ILE A 536 -11.02 3.57 -10.13
CA ILE A 536 -11.77 2.76 -9.16
C ILE A 536 -12.14 1.38 -9.72
N ARG A 537 -12.40 1.29 -11.03
CA ARG A 537 -12.85 0.06 -11.70
C ARG A 537 -11.68 -0.75 -12.25
N THR A 538 -10.69 -0.13 -12.87
CA THR A 538 -9.48 -0.78 -13.38
C THR A 538 -8.70 -1.42 -12.24
N ASP A 539 -8.50 -0.71 -11.14
CA ASP A 539 -7.84 -1.22 -9.94
C ASP A 539 -8.58 -2.40 -9.30
N ALA A 540 -9.90 -2.32 -9.23
CA ALA A 540 -10.72 -3.42 -8.73
C ALA A 540 -10.58 -4.68 -9.62
N LEU A 541 -10.60 -4.50 -10.94
CA LEU A 541 -10.39 -5.58 -11.91
C LEU A 541 -8.96 -6.15 -11.83
N LYS A 542 -7.96 -5.29 -11.67
CA LYS A 542 -6.54 -5.63 -11.47
C LYS A 542 -6.38 -6.61 -10.31
N LEU A 543 -6.93 -6.28 -9.14
CA LEU A 543 -6.85 -7.10 -7.93
C LEU A 543 -7.69 -8.39 -7.98
N LEU A 544 -8.88 -8.37 -8.60
CA LEU A 544 -9.78 -9.53 -8.63
C LEU A 544 -9.44 -10.52 -9.75
N ALA A 545 -9.00 -10.05 -10.91
CA ALA A 545 -8.85 -10.88 -12.11
C ALA A 545 -7.40 -11.09 -12.53
N MET A 546 -6.54 -10.07 -12.43
CA MET A 546 -5.23 -10.06 -13.10
C MET A 546 -4.08 -10.48 -12.18
N LEU A 547 -4.19 -10.19 -10.88
CA LEU A 547 -3.15 -10.45 -9.89
C LEU A 547 -3.46 -11.66 -9.00
N LYS A 548 -2.43 -12.13 -8.28
CA LYS A 548 -2.61 -13.00 -7.11
C LYS A 548 -3.23 -12.21 -5.97
N ARG A 549 -3.94 -12.88 -5.06
CA ARG A 549 -4.46 -12.24 -3.85
C ARG A 549 -3.29 -11.65 -3.03
N PRO A 550 -3.29 -10.34 -2.76
CA PRO A 550 -2.26 -9.71 -1.93
C PRO A 550 -2.21 -10.27 -0.50
N ILE A 551 -1.04 -10.17 0.11
CA ILE A 551 -0.84 -10.49 1.52
C ILE A 551 -1.49 -9.37 2.36
N PRO A 552 -2.35 -9.70 3.34
CA PRO A 552 -3.03 -8.68 4.13
C PRO A 552 -2.07 -7.94 5.06
N ARG A 553 -2.33 -6.66 5.29
CA ARG A 553 -1.65 -5.85 6.30
C ARG A 553 -2.64 -5.18 7.23
N ALA A 554 -2.20 -5.01 8.49
CA ALA A 554 -2.97 -4.35 9.54
C ALA A 554 -2.87 -2.81 9.52
N ALA A 555 -1.97 -2.24 8.72
CA ALA A 555 -1.83 -0.79 8.60
C ALA A 555 -3.08 -0.18 7.95
N ALA A 556 -3.63 0.84 8.60
CA ALA A 556 -4.89 1.47 8.22
C ALA A 556 -4.77 2.97 8.00
N THR A 557 -3.55 3.49 7.99
CA THR A 557 -3.28 4.87 7.64
C THR A 557 -2.59 4.92 6.29
N ILE A 558 -2.80 6.00 5.55
CA ILE A 558 -2.05 6.26 4.30
C ILE A 558 -0.57 6.61 4.60
N GLY A 559 -0.22 6.88 5.87
CA GLY A 559 1.17 7.11 6.29
C GLY A 559 1.80 8.33 5.63
N ALA A 560 3.02 8.17 5.11
CA ALA A 560 3.81 9.23 4.45
C ALA A 560 3.07 9.99 3.34
N TRP A 561 2.15 9.35 2.62
CA TRP A 561 1.40 9.98 1.54
C TRP A 561 0.54 11.16 1.99
N LEU A 562 0.01 11.13 3.22
CA LEU A 562 -0.75 12.27 3.76
C LEU A 562 0.14 13.52 3.85
N ASN A 563 1.40 13.36 4.25
CA ASN A 563 2.37 14.46 4.29
C ASN A 563 2.75 14.92 2.87
N ILE A 564 2.83 13.99 1.91
CA ILE A 564 3.05 14.31 0.49
C ILE A 564 1.90 15.16 -0.07
N PHE A 565 0.63 14.78 0.15
CA PHE A 565 -0.50 15.58 -0.31
C PHE A 565 -0.51 16.98 0.33
N GLN A 566 -0.15 17.09 1.62
CA GLN A 566 -0.02 18.40 2.28
C GLN A 566 1.10 19.24 1.67
N PHE A 567 2.25 18.63 1.35
CA PHE A 567 3.34 19.29 0.65
C PHE A 567 2.90 19.80 -0.73
N LEU A 568 2.18 18.97 -1.50
CA LEU A 568 1.64 19.34 -2.81
C LEU A 568 0.67 20.52 -2.74
N ILE A 569 -0.19 20.61 -1.71
CA ILE A 569 -1.05 21.79 -1.51
C ILE A 569 -0.21 23.05 -1.29
N VAL A 570 0.82 22.99 -0.44
CA VAL A 570 1.69 24.15 -0.19
C VAL A 570 2.42 24.57 -1.47
N MET A 571 2.99 23.61 -2.21
CA MET A 571 3.63 23.88 -3.51
C MET A 571 2.65 24.47 -4.53
N SER A 572 1.39 24.07 -4.47
CA SER A 572 0.34 24.58 -5.36
C SER A 572 0.01 26.04 -5.05
N ILE A 573 0.03 26.44 -3.77
CA ILE A 573 -0.12 27.85 -3.36
C ILE A 573 0.98 28.69 -4.01
N CYS A 574 2.24 28.32 -3.84
CA CYS A 574 3.36 29.08 -4.39
C CYS A 574 3.34 29.11 -5.93
N THR A 575 3.07 27.96 -6.57
CA THR A 575 3.12 27.84 -8.03
C THR A 575 2.01 28.63 -8.71
N ASN A 576 0.76 28.56 -8.24
CA ASN A 576 -0.33 29.31 -8.88
C ASN A 576 -0.25 30.81 -8.60
N CYS A 577 0.25 31.23 -7.43
CA CYS A 577 0.52 32.65 -7.19
C CYS A 577 1.54 33.18 -8.21
N LEU A 578 2.61 32.43 -8.45
CA LEU A 578 3.63 32.74 -9.44
C LEU A 578 3.08 32.75 -10.88
N LEU A 579 2.27 31.76 -11.24
CA LEU A 579 1.62 31.70 -12.57
C LEU A 579 0.68 32.90 -12.80
N LEU A 580 -0.04 33.35 -11.76
CA LEU A 580 -0.90 34.54 -11.85
C LEU A 580 -0.07 35.82 -12.09
N VAL A 581 1.10 35.96 -11.45
CA VAL A 581 2.03 37.07 -11.74
C VAL A 581 2.41 37.04 -13.22
N CYS A 582 2.81 35.86 -13.73
CA CYS A 582 3.23 35.73 -15.11
C CYS A 582 2.12 36.05 -16.10
N LEU A 583 0.89 35.59 -15.83
CA LEU A 583 -0.29 35.83 -16.67
C LEU A 583 -0.63 37.32 -16.75
N TYR A 584 -0.70 38.01 -15.61
CA TYR A 584 -1.05 39.43 -15.58
C TYR A 584 0.04 40.33 -16.15
N ASP A 585 1.31 39.91 -16.11
CA ASP A 585 2.40 40.63 -16.77
C ASP A 585 2.33 40.49 -18.30
N GLU A 586 1.97 39.31 -18.83
CA GLU A 586 1.74 39.11 -20.28
C GLU A 586 0.61 39.99 -20.82
N GLU A 587 -0.46 40.18 -20.05
CA GLU A 587 -1.62 40.97 -20.48
C GLU A 587 -1.40 42.49 -20.41
N GLY A 588 -0.36 42.96 -19.70
CA GLY A 588 0.06 44.36 -19.72
C GLY A 588 -0.88 45.37 -19.04
N GLU A 589 -2.01 44.91 -18.50
CA GLU A 589 -3.06 45.74 -17.90
C GLU A 589 -2.75 46.16 -16.44
N TRP A 590 -1.68 45.63 -15.82
CA TRP A 590 -1.40 45.79 -14.38
C TRP A 590 -0.02 46.37 -14.08
N LYS A 591 0.06 47.26 -13.07
CA LYS A 591 1.35 47.72 -12.52
C LYS A 591 1.95 46.62 -11.66
N ILE A 592 3.19 46.22 -11.97
CA ILE A 592 3.90 45.12 -11.29
C ILE A 592 4.03 45.35 -9.78
N SER A 593 4.31 46.58 -9.32
CA SER A 593 4.54 46.84 -7.89
C SER A 593 3.32 46.60 -6.97
N PRO A 594 2.12 47.15 -7.23
CA PRO A 594 0.93 46.80 -6.45
C PRO A 594 0.43 45.38 -6.75
N GLY A 595 0.60 44.87 -7.98
CA GLY A 595 0.18 43.52 -8.35
C GLY A 595 0.93 42.42 -7.60
N LEU A 596 2.24 42.56 -7.45
CA LEU A 596 3.09 41.60 -6.74
C LEU A 596 2.80 41.62 -5.23
N ALA A 597 2.50 42.79 -4.66
CA ALA A 597 2.03 42.90 -3.28
C ALA A 597 0.67 42.21 -3.07
N ALA A 598 -0.28 42.39 -3.99
CA ALA A 598 -1.60 41.76 -3.92
C ALA A 598 -1.50 40.22 -3.99
N ILE A 599 -0.62 39.69 -4.84
CA ILE A 599 -0.41 38.24 -4.96
C ILE A 599 0.29 37.67 -3.73
N LEU A 600 1.25 38.39 -3.14
CA LEU A 600 1.90 37.99 -1.88
C LEU A 600 0.91 38.00 -0.72
N ILE A 601 0.01 38.99 -0.65
CA ILE A 601 -1.08 39.01 0.34
C ILE A 601 -1.99 37.80 0.15
N MET A 602 -2.40 37.51 -1.10
CA MET A 602 -3.21 36.34 -1.42
C MET A 602 -2.51 35.03 -1.02
N GLU A 603 -1.21 34.90 -1.27
CA GLU A 603 -0.40 33.76 -0.84
C GLU A 603 -0.50 33.56 0.69
N HIS A 604 -0.27 34.62 1.46
CA HIS A 604 -0.34 34.56 2.92
C HIS A 604 -1.75 34.24 3.43
N VAL A 605 -2.80 34.77 2.78
CA VAL A 605 -4.20 34.44 3.09
C VAL A 605 -4.47 32.96 2.82
N LEU A 606 -3.98 32.40 1.71
CA LEU A 606 -4.15 30.98 1.37
C LEU A 606 -3.38 30.06 2.32
N LEU A 607 -2.17 30.45 2.73
CA LEU A 607 -1.42 29.75 3.77
C LEU A 607 -2.18 29.80 5.11
N LEU A 608 -2.72 30.97 5.48
CA LEU A 608 -3.54 31.12 6.68
C LEU A 608 -4.79 30.26 6.61
N ILE A 609 -5.46 30.16 5.47
CA ILE A 609 -6.58 29.25 5.23
C ILE A 609 -6.14 27.79 5.48
N LYS A 610 -5.01 27.37 4.88
CA LYS A 610 -4.48 26.01 5.03
C LYS A 610 -4.18 25.66 6.49
N PHE A 611 -3.46 26.53 7.20
CA PHE A 611 -3.07 26.28 8.59
C PHE A 611 -4.24 26.52 9.56
N GLY A 612 -5.10 27.50 9.29
CA GLY A 612 -6.27 27.83 10.09
C GLY A 612 -7.34 26.73 10.07
N PHE A 613 -7.75 26.26 8.88
CA PHE A 613 -8.73 25.17 8.79
C PHE A 613 -8.24 23.87 9.43
N SER A 614 -6.92 23.62 9.41
CA SER A 614 -6.35 22.46 10.10
C SER A 614 -6.51 22.50 11.62
N HIS A 615 -6.70 23.69 12.19
CA HIS A 615 -6.97 23.86 13.61
C HIS A 615 -8.47 23.89 13.92
N MET A 616 -9.28 24.44 13.02
CA MET A 616 -10.73 24.59 13.24
C MET A 616 -11.50 23.30 13.11
N VAL A 617 -11.11 22.40 12.20
CA VAL A 617 -11.81 21.13 11.97
C VAL A 617 -11.11 20.03 12.77
N PRO A 618 -11.74 19.45 13.79
CA PRO A 618 -11.13 18.37 14.56
C PRO A 618 -10.92 17.13 13.69
N GLU A 619 -9.74 16.55 13.79
CA GLU A 619 -9.35 15.34 13.02
C GLU A 619 -10.17 14.10 13.41
N GLU A 620 -10.83 14.09 14.58
CA GLU A 620 -11.66 12.98 15.03
C GLU A 620 -13.09 13.46 15.32
N PRO A 621 -14.14 12.78 14.84
CA PRO A 621 -15.51 13.10 15.20
C PRO A 621 -15.77 12.91 16.69
N ALA A 622 -16.64 13.77 17.25
CA ALA A 622 -16.98 13.74 18.67
C ALA A 622 -17.48 12.37 19.16
N TRP A 623 -18.27 11.65 18.35
CA TRP A 623 -18.77 10.33 18.73
C TRP A 623 -17.66 9.26 18.76
N VAL A 624 -16.66 9.34 17.87
CA VAL A 624 -15.52 8.40 17.87
C VAL A 624 -14.67 8.65 19.11
N LYS A 625 -14.39 9.93 19.39
CA LYS A 625 -13.68 10.35 20.59
C LYS A 625 -14.42 9.91 21.86
N ALA A 626 -15.74 10.12 21.92
CA ALA A 626 -16.58 9.69 23.05
C ALA A 626 -16.58 8.16 23.21
N LYS A 627 -16.68 7.41 22.11
CA LYS A 627 -16.59 5.94 22.13
C LYS A 627 -15.22 5.46 22.64
N ARG A 628 -14.13 6.08 22.18
CA ARG A 628 -12.77 5.81 22.66
C ARG A 628 -12.61 6.11 24.15
N MET A 629 -13.09 7.27 24.59
CA MET A 629 -13.06 7.68 26.00
C MET A 629 -13.90 6.77 26.89
N ARG A 630 -15.09 6.38 26.44
CA ARG A 630 -15.94 5.39 27.13
C ARG A 630 -15.22 4.04 27.27
N ASN A 631 -14.59 3.55 26.21
CA ASN A 631 -13.85 2.30 26.25
C ASN A 631 -12.64 2.40 27.20
N ALA A 632 -11.91 3.52 27.18
CA ALA A 632 -10.77 3.75 28.07
C ALA A 632 -11.19 3.83 29.54
N THR A 633 -12.29 4.52 29.85
CA THR A 633 -12.84 4.60 31.21
C THR A 633 -13.36 3.26 31.72
N GLN A 634 -14.03 2.47 30.87
CA GLN A 634 -14.44 1.10 31.21
C GLN A 634 -13.24 0.18 31.47
N ALA A 635 -12.17 0.30 30.67
CA ALA A 635 -10.94 -0.45 30.89
C ALA A 635 -10.26 -0.05 32.21
N GLN A 636 -10.19 1.25 32.52
CA GLN A 636 -9.66 1.75 33.79
C GLN A 636 -10.48 1.25 34.99
N ASP A 637 -11.80 1.31 34.92
CA ASP A 637 -12.69 0.82 35.98
C ASP A 637 -12.47 -0.69 36.23
N MET A 638 -12.35 -1.50 35.17
CA MET A 638 -12.07 -2.94 35.30
C MET A 638 -10.69 -3.23 35.88
N CYS A 639 -9.64 -2.54 35.41
CA CYS A 639 -8.30 -2.66 35.99
C CYS A 639 -8.29 -2.24 37.46
N SER A 640 -9.01 -1.17 37.81
CA SER A 640 -9.13 -0.71 39.20
C SER A 640 -9.84 -1.74 40.07
N LYS A 641 -10.91 -2.38 39.58
CA LYS A 641 -11.63 -3.47 40.27
C LYS A 641 -10.77 -4.72 40.41
N GLN A 642 -10.00 -5.09 39.39
CA GLN A 642 -9.05 -6.21 39.49
C GLN A 642 -7.93 -5.92 40.49
N LEU A 643 -7.37 -4.71 40.46
CA LEU A 643 -6.39 -4.27 41.44
C LEU A 643 -6.98 -4.31 42.85
N LEU A 644 -8.17 -3.72 43.06
CA LEU A 644 -8.86 -3.75 44.34
C LEU A 644 -9.14 -5.18 44.82
N ARG A 645 -9.55 -6.11 43.94
CA ARG A 645 -9.72 -7.54 44.29
C ARG A 645 -8.39 -8.21 44.64
N SER A 646 -7.31 -7.88 43.94
CA SER A 646 -5.97 -8.40 44.23
C SER A 646 -5.41 -7.87 45.56
N ILE A 647 -5.72 -6.61 45.89
CA ILE A 647 -5.31 -5.94 47.14
C ILE A 647 -6.19 -6.38 48.31
N SER A 648 -7.49 -6.62 48.09
CA SER A 648 -8.39 -7.13 49.11
C SER A 648 -8.16 -8.59 49.45
N GLY A 649 -7.43 -9.34 48.59
CA GLY A 649 -6.86 -10.66 48.81
C GLY A 649 -7.80 -11.76 49.32
N GLY A 650 -8.11 -12.75 48.47
CA GLY A 650 -8.70 -14.03 48.93
C GLY A 650 -10.19 -14.01 49.15
#